data_AF-A0A934C289-F1
#
_entry.id   AF-A0A934C289-F1
#
_cell.length_a   1.000
_cell.length_b   1.000
_cell.length_c   1.000
_cell.angle_alpha   90.00
_cell.angle_beta   90.00
_cell.angle_gamma   90.00
#
_symmetry.space_group_name_H-M   'P 1'
#
loop_
_entity.id
_entity.type
_entity.pdbx_description
1 polymer ?
#
loop_
_entity_poly.entity_id
_entity_poly.type
_entity_poly.pdbx_seq_one_letter_code
_entity_poly.pdbx_strand_id
1 'polypeptide(L)'
;MIFDLDQRTAALGVGEFAGFTVGPRESGGTGAAGLWRAQLGSHWHRELQARASTELAERVAFEVSIAGRITHRGWTLTLSGRIDQQLDLPAGPCLREIKSVTCALPADESVLRRDYPAYFVQLATYATLARLGLAAPAPADVRRAASDPPTATAAKTTARGGSPTAELLFVEADSGLVQTVVLTPADEALFKNQLERVVEFLELRLRARTRLRSLRYRPAFAVPRPGQETTRAELTALFQPHPLVCFEAPTGFGKTGVLLEFALGQLRSGHFDRVLYLTSKATGQLQVVRTLASMTGPDPGASLLPGSDPGTGTPVAAWHVRNKAEHCVNHTFHCVRDVCGLIAGAAERWAGSGLARFYLDEHHARDLEALRSAGAAAQICPYEITRTALAHHDVWIGDYNYVFAPRNRSLFFEQPGFAAPRTLLLVDEAHNLPARVADAYSHGFGAARASAVREELHRLRAPAGLVRSWDHWCHFLQHLRATDGLPPADEDDARHLLREVARHLTGTALDFAALGSDATEALWQIPALLDDLDAAGSPSAPDRPPAPALPRLWWAPREGELLLTCLDAAPAIGATLREFGGAVLASATLSPLDGFAAACGLDAPPDLPPPPPPPSAPERLGALNKRDTRKLFRQLTSGAELLRVEEARQAAAPVHLRAVTPWREHSYDLAFDARVDTSFQHRSHHYATTAATIAALSAAAGTPIAVFFPSYAYAESIVSEASNLAPALRLAVQPRLRDLAAQSAWVEESLALADALFLVLGSSFAEGIDSLGGRISHALVVGPALPEVNPVQRARLTEATSRLAADTPASARSAAFRLVYQIPGMTKVNQALGRLVRAPGQHARVILHCRRFLDPGYASLLAPEYQLGANLHDDRDLADWLCRPFP
;
A
#
# COMPACT_ATOMS: atom_id res chain seq x y z
N MET A 1 10.86 16.19 -4.82
CA MET A 1 10.68 17.59 -4.42
C MET A 1 10.58 17.56 -2.92
N ILE A 2 11.50 18.24 -2.27
CA ILE A 2 11.54 18.37 -0.81
C ILE A 2 11.23 19.82 -0.50
N PHE A 3 10.30 20.09 0.42
CA PHE A 3 9.94 21.46 0.75
C PHE A 3 9.71 21.64 2.26
N ASP A 4 9.93 22.86 2.72
CA ASP A 4 9.55 23.34 4.03
C ASP A 4 8.54 24.47 3.85
N LEU A 5 7.30 24.21 4.23
CA LEU A 5 6.20 25.16 4.09
C LEU A 5 6.35 26.35 5.06
N ASP A 6 6.95 26.14 6.23
CA ASP A 6 7.11 27.18 7.25
C ASP A 6 8.23 28.16 6.86
N GLN A 7 9.32 27.65 6.30
CA GLN A 7 10.40 28.47 5.76
C GLN A 7 10.18 28.95 4.32
N ARG A 8 9.11 28.49 3.67
CA ARG A 8 8.82 28.73 2.25
C ARG A 8 10.01 28.38 1.35
N THR A 9 10.60 27.21 1.59
CA THR A 9 11.72 26.71 0.79
C THR A 9 11.33 25.41 0.08
N ALA A 10 11.89 25.19 -1.11
CA ALA A 10 11.75 23.92 -1.80
C ALA A 10 13.01 23.60 -2.63
N ALA A 11 13.31 22.31 -2.77
CA ALA A 11 14.43 21.78 -3.51
C ALA A 11 13.96 20.71 -4.50
N LEU A 12 14.37 20.85 -5.76
CA LEU A 12 14.01 19.96 -6.86
C LEU A 12 15.21 19.71 -7.77
N GLY A 13 15.28 18.49 -8.30
CA GLY A 13 16.12 18.24 -9.47
C GLY A 13 15.58 18.99 -10.69
N VAL A 14 16.44 19.44 -11.62
CA VAL A 14 15.96 20.14 -12.83
C VAL A 14 15.04 19.26 -13.68
N GLY A 15 15.35 17.96 -13.80
CA GLY A 15 14.45 17.01 -14.46
C GLY A 15 13.10 16.86 -13.75
N GLU A 16 13.08 16.86 -12.42
CA GLU A 16 11.85 16.84 -11.64
C GLU A 16 11.05 18.13 -11.82
N PHE A 17 11.70 19.28 -11.76
CA PHE A 17 11.10 20.58 -11.99
C PHE A 17 10.45 20.65 -13.38
N ALA A 18 11.15 20.17 -14.41
CA ALA A 18 10.66 20.16 -15.78
C ALA A 18 9.48 19.19 -16.00
N GLY A 19 9.49 18.03 -15.34
CA GLY A 19 8.40 17.05 -15.38
C GLY A 19 7.23 17.34 -14.42
N PHE A 20 7.33 18.36 -13.58
CA PHE A 20 6.33 18.63 -12.55
C PHE A 20 4.97 18.99 -13.18
N THR A 21 3.93 18.26 -12.81
CA THR A 21 2.55 18.55 -13.17
C THR A 21 1.62 18.09 -12.07
N VAL A 22 0.56 18.87 -11.84
CA VAL A 22 -0.53 18.55 -10.92
C VAL A 22 -1.64 17.78 -11.65
N GLY A 23 -1.77 17.96 -12.98
CA GLY A 23 -2.79 17.33 -13.81
C GLY A 23 -2.48 15.89 -14.26
N PRO A 24 -3.31 15.32 -15.15
CA PRO A 24 -3.05 14.04 -15.79
C PRO A 24 -1.64 14.04 -16.40
N ARG A 25 -0.80 13.11 -15.99
CA ARG A 25 0.48 12.87 -16.66
C ARG A 25 0.21 12.26 -18.03
N GLU A 26 1.09 12.49 -19.00
CA GLU A 26 1.12 11.73 -20.25
C GLU A 26 1.94 10.43 -20.08
N SER A 27 1.94 9.56 -21.09
CA SER A 27 2.50 8.18 -21.09
C SER A 27 4.04 8.10 -20.96
N GLY A 28 4.68 9.04 -20.28
CA GLY A 28 6.11 9.09 -20.06
C GLY A 28 6.55 8.49 -18.72
N GLY A 29 6.96 7.22 -18.72
CA GLY A 29 8.24 6.87 -18.10
C GLY A 29 8.32 6.15 -16.76
N THR A 30 7.24 5.84 -16.03
CA THR A 30 7.38 5.22 -14.68
C THR A 30 7.18 3.70 -14.62
N GLY A 31 7.01 3.00 -15.75
CA GLY A 31 7.00 1.53 -15.83
C GLY A 31 8.31 0.94 -16.37
N ALA A 32 8.39 -0.38 -16.53
CA ALA A 32 9.55 -1.08 -17.12
C ALA A 32 9.98 -0.55 -18.52
N ALA A 33 9.06 0.04 -19.29
CA ALA A 33 9.37 0.78 -20.51
C ALA A 33 10.31 2.00 -20.27
N GLY A 34 10.31 2.56 -19.06
CA GLY A 34 11.24 3.59 -18.59
C GLY A 34 12.66 3.06 -18.35
N LEU A 35 12.81 1.81 -17.89
CA LEU A 35 14.12 1.16 -17.71
C LEU A 35 14.80 0.89 -19.07
N TRP A 36 14.05 0.40 -20.05
CA TRP A 36 14.56 0.25 -21.43
C TRP A 36 14.93 1.59 -22.06
N ARG A 37 14.05 2.60 -21.96
CA ARG A 37 14.36 3.97 -22.41
C ARG A 37 15.59 4.55 -21.71
N ALA A 38 15.79 4.27 -20.42
CA ALA A 38 16.96 4.70 -19.68
C ALA A 38 18.25 4.00 -20.15
N GLN A 39 18.21 2.68 -20.40
CA GLN A 39 19.35 1.91 -20.91
C GLN A 39 19.75 2.33 -22.32
N LEU A 40 18.76 2.48 -23.22
CA LEU A 40 18.98 2.93 -24.59
C LEU A 40 19.44 4.39 -24.63
N GLY A 41 18.86 5.24 -23.76
CA GLY A 41 19.33 6.60 -23.52
C GLY A 41 20.79 6.65 -23.08
N SER A 42 21.20 5.78 -22.13
CA SER A 42 22.59 5.67 -21.67
C SER A 42 23.56 5.13 -22.73
N HIS A 43 23.08 4.30 -23.67
CA HIS A 43 23.88 3.85 -24.81
C HIS A 43 24.17 5.02 -25.76
N TRP A 44 23.12 5.71 -26.24
CA TRP A 44 23.27 6.85 -27.14
C TRP A 44 24.00 8.03 -26.51
N HIS A 45 23.80 8.28 -25.21
CA HIS A 45 24.60 9.25 -24.45
C HIS A 45 26.09 8.95 -24.53
N ARG A 46 26.50 7.70 -24.24
CA ARG A 46 27.92 7.30 -24.29
C ARG A 46 28.49 7.41 -25.71
N GLU A 47 27.73 7.01 -26.72
CA GLU A 47 28.19 7.07 -28.11
C GLU A 47 28.38 8.52 -28.59
N LEU A 48 27.43 9.41 -28.27
CA LEU A 48 27.53 10.83 -28.59
C LEU A 48 28.61 11.55 -27.79
N GLN A 49 28.85 11.15 -26.55
CA GLN A 49 29.98 11.64 -25.77
C GLN A 49 31.30 11.25 -26.45
N ALA A 50 31.46 10.00 -26.89
CA ALA A 50 32.67 9.54 -27.58
C ALA A 50 32.91 10.28 -28.92
N ARG A 51 31.85 10.50 -29.71
CA ARG A 51 31.92 11.31 -30.94
C ARG A 51 32.32 12.76 -30.65
N ALA A 52 31.66 13.40 -29.67
CA ALA A 52 31.96 14.78 -29.28
C ALA A 52 33.38 14.95 -28.74
N SER A 53 33.91 14.00 -27.96
CA SER A 53 35.30 14.03 -27.49
C SER A 53 36.31 13.99 -28.64
N THR A 54 35.98 13.29 -29.73
CA THR A 54 36.83 13.17 -30.92
C THR A 54 36.78 14.44 -31.76
N GLU A 55 35.59 15.02 -31.94
CA GLU A 55 35.35 16.18 -32.81
C GLU A 55 35.71 17.52 -32.17
N LEU A 56 35.51 17.67 -30.86
CA LEU A 56 35.62 18.95 -30.15
C LEU A 56 36.76 19.00 -29.12
N ALA A 57 37.43 17.86 -28.85
CA ALA A 57 38.58 17.74 -27.95
C ALA A 57 38.37 18.46 -26.60
N GLU A 58 39.28 19.35 -26.19
CA GLU A 58 39.23 20.07 -24.90
C GLU A 58 38.09 21.11 -24.80
N ARG A 59 37.28 21.29 -25.85
CA ARG A 59 36.21 22.30 -25.91
C ARG A 59 34.85 21.77 -25.46
N VAL A 60 34.78 20.54 -24.94
CA VAL A 60 33.56 19.94 -24.39
C VAL A 60 33.80 19.41 -22.97
N ALA A 61 32.90 19.79 -22.06
CA ALA A 61 32.78 19.20 -20.73
C ALA A 61 31.49 18.39 -20.66
N PHE A 62 31.53 17.25 -19.97
CA PHE A 62 30.40 16.33 -19.84
C PHE A 62 29.85 16.32 -18.42
N GLU A 63 28.55 16.05 -18.26
CA GLU A 63 27.90 15.86 -16.95
C GLU A 63 28.13 17.04 -15.98
N VAL A 64 28.07 18.26 -16.52
CA VAL A 64 28.40 19.47 -15.76
C VAL A 64 27.28 19.77 -14.77
N SER A 65 27.62 19.85 -13.48
CA SER A 65 26.66 20.17 -12.44
C SER A 65 26.27 21.65 -12.50
N ILE A 66 24.97 21.91 -12.65
CA ILE A 66 24.37 23.24 -12.59
C ILE A 66 23.41 23.25 -11.41
N ALA A 67 23.64 24.13 -10.45
CA ALA A 67 22.73 24.39 -9.35
C ALA A 67 22.43 25.89 -9.26
N GLY A 68 21.33 26.26 -8.63
CA GLY A 68 21.04 27.65 -8.32
C GLY A 68 19.84 27.82 -7.40
N ARG A 69 19.78 28.97 -6.74
CA ARG A 69 18.70 29.35 -5.82
C ARG A 69 17.96 30.55 -6.38
N ILE A 70 16.64 30.40 -6.55
CA ILE A 70 15.75 31.40 -7.13
C ILE A 70 14.69 31.77 -6.10
N THR A 71 14.40 33.06 -5.97
CA THR A 71 13.29 33.54 -5.15
C THR A 71 12.13 33.94 -6.05
N HIS A 72 10.94 33.36 -5.84
CA HIS A 72 9.73 33.68 -6.59
C HIS A 72 8.52 33.72 -5.65
N ARG A 73 7.78 34.84 -5.64
CA ARG A 73 6.62 35.07 -4.74
C ARG A 73 6.88 34.73 -3.26
N GLY A 74 8.08 35.02 -2.77
CA GLY A 74 8.48 34.75 -1.39
C GLY A 74 8.85 33.29 -1.10
N TRP A 75 8.84 32.41 -2.11
CA TRP A 75 9.41 31.07 -2.04
C TRP A 75 10.86 31.07 -2.49
N THR A 76 11.71 30.33 -1.79
CA THR A 76 13.10 30.09 -2.17
C THR A 76 13.24 28.69 -2.75
N LEU A 77 13.43 28.59 -4.06
CA LEU A 77 13.56 27.35 -4.81
C LEU A 77 15.03 27.06 -5.11
N THR A 78 15.52 25.90 -4.68
CA THR A 78 16.85 25.39 -5.03
C THR A 78 16.68 24.36 -6.14
N LEU A 79 17.24 24.65 -7.31
CA LEU A 79 17.21 23.77 -8.47
C LEU A 79 18.62 23.23 -8.71
N SER A 80 18.77 21.92 -8.88
CA SER A 80 20.06 21.30 -9.20
C SER A 80 19.93 20.20 -10.24
N GLY A 81 20.93 20.04 -11.08
CA GLY A 81 20.96 19.01 -12.09
C GLY A 81 22.33 18.90 -12.74
N ARG A 82 22.45 17.97 -13.67
CA ARG A 82 23.62 17.81 -14.53
C ARG A 82 23.18 17.99 -15.97
N ILE A 83 23.88 18.87 -16.67
CA ILE A 83 23.70 19.02 -18.12
C ILE A 83 24.69 18.11 -18.84
N ASP A 84 24.23 17.49 -19.92
CA ASP A 84 24.98 16.44 -20.60
C ASP A 84 26.28 16.96 -21.22
N GLN A 85 26.23 18.14 -21.85
CA GLN A 85 27.38 18.76 -22.51
C GLN A 85 27.41 20.28 -22.29
N GLN A 86 28.60 20.80 -21.99
CA GLN A 86 28.91 22.23 -22.06
C GLN A 86 30.06 22.44 -23.05
N LEU A 87 29.79 23.20 -24.11
CA LEU A 87 30.73 23.45 -25.21
C LEU A 87 31.29 24.87 -25.13
N ASP A 88 32.59 25.02 -25.38
CA ASP A 88 33.24 26.33 -25.52
C ASP A 88 33.42 26.67 -27.01
N LEU A 89 32.38 27.26 -27.62
CA LEU A 89 32.34 27.60 -29.05
C LEU A 89 32.89 29.01 -29.32
N PRO A 90 33.35 29.31 -30.56
CA PRO A 90 33.90 30.64 -30.88
C PRO A 90 32.85 31.76 -30.75
N ALA A 91 31.56 31.40 -30.90
CA ALA A 91 30.42 32.30 -30.75
C ALA A 91 29.97 32.49 -29.29
N GLY A 92 30.60 31.80 -28.33
CA GLY A 92 30.25 31.79 -26.91
C GLY A 92 29.94 30.39 -26.38
N PRO A 93 29.78 30.23 -25.06
CA PRO A 93 29.46 28.94 -24.46
C PRO A 93 28.10 28.42 -24.93
N CYS A 94 28.00 27.10 -25.13
CA CYS A 94 26.76 26.41 -25.50
C CYS A 94 26.45 25.29 -24.51
N LEU A 95 25.22 25.26 -24.03
CA LEU A 95 24.67 24.22 -23.17
C LEU A 95 23.88 23.23 -24.03
N ARG A 96 24.21 21.94 -23.95
CA ARG A 96 23.54 20.92 -24.76
C ARG A 96 23.03 19.78 -23.88
N GLU A 97 21.77 19.44 -24.09
CA GLU A 97 21.07 18.31 -23.45
C GLU A 97 20.69 17.29 -24.52
N ILE A 98 20.92 16.01 -24.27
CA ILE A 98 20.73 14.90 -25.20
C ILE A 98 19.52 14.07 -24.77
N LYS A 99 18.57 13.86 -25.69
CA LYS A 99 17.32 13.12 -25.42
C LYS A 99 17.07 12.05 -26.46
N SER A 100 16.82 10.83 -26.00
CA SER A 100 16.40 9.73 -26.86
C SER A 100 14.90 9.78 -27.12
N VAL A 101 14.49 9.62 -28.37
CA VAL A 101 13.10 9.62 -28.81
C VAL A 101 12.80 8.40 -29.69
N THR A 102 11.53 8.04 -29.76
CA THR A 102 11.06 6.90 -30.56
C THR A 102 10.35 7.34 -31.85
N CYS A 103 10.24 8.65 -32.09
CA CYS A 103 9.74 9.16 -33.36
C CYS A 103 10.86 9.21 -34.41
N ALA A 104 10.48 9.07 -35.67
CA ALA A 104 11.41 9.19 -36.78
C ALA A 104 11.97 10.61 -36.86
N LEU A 105 13.29 10.73 -37.05
CA LEU A 105 13.97 12.00 -37.24
C LEU A 105 14.45 12.14 -38.71
N PRO A 106 14.43 13.35 -39.29
CA PRO A 106 14.01 14.61 -38.69
C PRO A 106 12.49 14.73 -38.60
N ALA A 107 12.01 15.19 -37.44
CA ALA A 107 10.62 15.56 -37.21
C ALA A 107 10.45 17.08 -37.27
N ASP A 108 9.22 17.53 -37.52
CA ASP A 108 8.90 18.96 -37.38
C ASP A 108 9.12 19.42 -35.92
N GLU A 109 9.71 20.60 -35.72
CA GLU A 109 10.00 21.11 -34.37
C GLU A 109 8.72 21.25 -33.53
N SER A 110 7.58 21.58 -34.13
CA SER A 110 6.29 21.67 -33.43
C SER A 110 5.83 20.32 -32.87
N VAL A 111 6.15 19.22 -33.57
CA VAL A 111 5.88 17.86 -33.11
C VAL A 111 6.77 17.52 -31.91
N LEU A 112 8.07 17.81 -32.00
CA LEU A 112 8.99 17.58 -30.88
C LEU A 112 8.61 18.38 -29.64
N ARG A 113 8.20 19.65 -29.80
CA ARG A 113 7.76 20.50 -28.70
C ARG A 113 6.46 20.03 -28.05
N ARG A 114 5.51 19.54 -28.85
CA ARG A 114 4.24 18.99 -28.36
C ARG A 114 4.44 17.66 -27.62
N ASP A 115 5.24 16.76 -28.18
CA ASP A 115 5.36 15.39 -27.67
C ASP A 115 6.39 15.30 -26.52
N TYR A 116 7.34 16.25 -26.45
CA TYR A 116 8.41 16.27 -25.43
C TYR A 116 8.60 17.64 -24.73
N PRO A 117 7.54 18.30 -24.23
CA PRO A 117 7.63 19.65 -23.69
C PRO A 117 8.56 19.76 -22.47
N ALA A 118 8.64 18.70 -21.65
CA ALA A 118 9.50 18.66 -20.48
C ALA A 118 11.00 18.79 -20.83
N TYR A 119 11.44 18.33 -22.00
CA TYR A 119 12.86 18.45 -22.39
C TYR A 119 13.24 19.91 -22.65
N PHE A 120 12.34 20.67 -23.27
CA PHE A 120 12.51 22.10 -23.49
C PHE A 120 12.53 22.88 -22.17
N VAL A 121 11.63 22.55 -21.24
CA VAL A 121 11.61 23.15 -19.90
C VAL A 121 12.90 22.84 -19.14
N GLN A 122 13.40 21.60 -19.21
CA GLN A 122 14.65 21.18 -18.56
C GLN A 122 15.82 22.01 -19.07
N LEU A 123 16.00 22.11 -20.39
CA LEU A 123 17.11 22.88 -20.95
C LEU A 123 16.95 24.40 -20.73
N ALA A 124 15.73 24.94 -20.84
CA ALA A 124 15.46 26.34 -20.52
C ALA A 124 15.85 26.66 -19.07
N THR A 125 15.60 25.73 -18.14
CA THR A 125 15.99 25.89 -16.73
C THR A 125 17.51 25.97 -16.58
N TYR A 126 18.27 25.08 -17.21
CA TYR A 126 19.74 25.15 -17.18
C TYR A 126 20.27 26.45 -17.79
N ALA A 127 19.72 26.86 -18.94
CA ALA A 127 20.09 28.10 -19.61
C ALA A 127 19.82 29.33 -18.72
N THR A 128 18.68 29.40 -18.06
CA THR A 128 18.35 30.48 -17.11
C THR A 128 19.29 30.48 -15.90
N LEU A 129 19.53 29.33 -15.28
CA LEU A 129 20.44 29.22 -14.13
C LEU A 129 21.87 29.66 -14.46
N ALA A 130 22.37 29.26 -15.63
CA ALA A 130 23.69 29.67 -16.12
C ALA A 130 23.75 31.18 -16.44
N ARG A 131 22.72 31.74 -17.07
CA ARG A 131 22.63 33.18 -17.37
C ARG A 131 22.60 34.05 -16.12
N LEU A 132 21.94 33.59 -15.05
CA LEU A 132 21.89 34.29 -13.76
C LEU A 132 23.19 34.18 -12.96
N GLY A 133 24.22 33.51 -13.49
CA GLY A 133 25.50 33.31 -12.79
C GLY A 133 25.37 32.42 -11.55
N LEU A 134 24.30 31.63 -11.46
CA LEU A 134 24.01 30.80 -10.29
C LEU A 134 24.74 29.45 -10.35
N ALA A 135 25.34 29.09 -11.49
CA ALA A 135 26.08 27.85 -11.69
C ALA A 135 27.33 27.77 -10.80
N ALA A 136 27.16 27.20 -9.61
CA ALA A 136 28.22 26.78 -8.70
C ALA A 136 28.25 25.24 -8.61
N PRO A 137 29.40 24.61 -8.27
CA PRO A 137 29.44 23.19 -8.01
C PRO A 137 28.45 22.82 -6.90
N ALA A 138 27.60 21.83 -7.16
CA ALA A 138 26.59 21.39 -6.20
C ALA A 138 27.26 20.86 -4.92
N PRO A 139 26.76 21.22 -3.72
CA PRO A 139 27.24 20.59 -2.49
C PRO A 139 26.93 19.08 -2.54
N ALA A 140 27.87 18.26 -2.04
CA ALA A 140 27.81 16.80 -2.08
C ALA A 140 26.61 16.18 -1.32
N ASP A 141 25.81 16.99 -0.63
CA ASP A 141 24.74 16.52 0.26
C ASP A 141 23.54 17.49 0.20
N VAL A 142 22.52 17.13 -0.59
CA VAL A 142 21.33 17.97 -0.88
C VAL A 142 20.53 18.27 0.40
N ARG A 143 20.63 17.42 1.42
CA ARG A 143 19.90 17.57 2.70
C ARG A 143 20.46 18.66 3.61
N ARG A 144 21.74 19.02 3.48
CA ARG A 144 22.40 20.06 4.29
C ARG A 144 22.29 21.48 3.71
N ALA A 145 21.94 21.62 2.43
CA ALA A 145 21.90 22.91 1.75
C ALA A 145 20.72 23.82 2.15
N ALA A 146 19.71 23.29 2.86
CA ALA A 146 18.55 24.06 3.28
C ALA A 146 18.84 25.01 4.45
N SER A 147 19.85 24.73 5.29
CA SER A 147 20.09 25.45 6.55
C SER A 147 21.33 26.35 6.58
N ASP A 148 22.32 26.13 5.72
CA ASP A 148 23.57 26.88 5.75
C ASP A 148 23.63 27.98 4.67
N PRO A 149 24.03 29.22 5.01
CA PRO A 149 24.37 30.22 4.00
C PRO A 149 25.63 29.77 3.26
N PRO A 150 25.67 29.83 1.91
CA PRO A 150 26.88 29.48 1.18
C PRO A 150 27.97 30.49 1.53
N THR A 151 29.12 30.01 1.99
CA THR A 151 30.36 30.79 1.89
C THR A 151 30.64 30.97 0.41
N ALA A 152 30.54 32.22 -0.07
CA ALA A 152 30.85 32.60 -1.43
C ALA A 152 32.35 32.42 -1.71
N THR A 153 32.80 31.19 -1.95
CA THR A 153 34.02 30.97 -2.73
C THR A 153 33.65 31.14 -4.19
N ALA A 154 33.78 32.37 -4.66
CA ALA A 154 33.73 32.71 -6.08
C ALA A 154 34.71 31.79 -6.82
N ALA A 155 34.19 30.81 -7.56
CA ALA A 155 34.96 30.17 -8.59
C ALA A 155 35.32 31.26 -9.60
N LYS A 156 36.62 31.49 -9.80
CA LYS A 156 37.13 32.36 -10.88
C LYS A 156 36.76 31.73 -12.22
N THR A 157 35.54 31.97 -12.70
CA THR A 157 35.20 31.80 -14.11
C THR A 157 35.67 33.06 -14.83
N THR A 158 36.72 32.87 -15.63
CA THR A 158 37.24 33.87 -16.55
C THR A 158 36.12 34.41 -17.42
N ALA A 159 35.83 35.70 -17.28
CA ALA A 159 34.91 36.44 -18.11
C ALA A 159 35.36 36.39 -19.59
N ARG A 160 34.63 35.62 -20.40
CA ARG A 160 34.38 35.93 -21.81
C ARG A 160 32.87 36.06 -21.97
N GLY A 161 32.43 37.28 -22.27
CA GLY A 161 31.04 37.71 -22.24
C GLY A 161 30.23 37.14 -23.40
N GLY A 162 29.13 36.47 -23.06
CA GLY A 162 28.05 36.04 -23.93
C GLY A 162 27.09 35.18 -23.11
N SER A 163 25.79 35.45 -23.15
CA SER A 163 24.81 34.53 -22.56
C SER A 163 24.92 33.18 -23.27
N PRO A 164 24.97 32.05 -22.54
CA PRO A 164 25.12 30.76 -23.18
C PRO A 164 23.95 30.50 -24.13
N THR A 165 24.28 30.02 -25.32
CA THR A 165 23.30 29.39 -26.22
C THR A 165 22.91 28.04 -25.62
N ALA A 166 21.73 27.53 -25.98
CA ALA A 166 21.26 26.25 -25.47
C ALA A 166 20.59 25.46 -26.58
N GLU A 167 20.92 24.18 -26.72
CA GLU A 167 20.35 23.30 -27.73
C GLU A 167 20.01 21.89 -27.21
N LEU A 168 18.87 21.36 -27.67
CA LEU A 168 18.45 19.99 -27.46
C LEU A 168 18.92 19.12 -28.62
N LEU A 169 19.59 18.03 -28.31
CA LEU A 169 20.03 17.04 -29.29
C LEU A 169 19.16 15.80 -29.16
N PHE A 170 18.21 15.65 -30.08
CA PHE A 170 17.32 14.49 -30.16
C PHE A 170 18.01 13.35 -30.89
N VAL A 171 17.89 12.13 -30.37
CA VAL A 171 18.45 10.91 -30.96
C VAL A 171 17.35 9.91 -31.16
N GLU A 172 17.15 9.48 -32.40
CA GLU A 172 16.22 8.40 -32.70
C GLU A 172 16.77 7.08 -32.15
N ALA A 173 15.98 6.45 -31.29
CA ALA A 173 16.30 5.24 -30.56
C ALA A 173 16.83 4.11 -31.45
N ASP A 174 16.22 3.92 -32.62
CA ASP A 174 16.44 2.76 -33.50
C ASP A 174 17.56 2.98 -34.52
N SER A 175 17.68 4.19 -35.05
CA SER A 175 18.59 4.51 -36.16
C SER A 175 19.85 5.26 -35.71
N GLY A 176 19.82 5.91 -34.54
CA GLY A 176 20.85 6.84 -34.10
C GLY A 176 20.86 8.17 -34.85
N LEU A 177 19.85 8.44 -35.70
CA LEU A 177 19.72 9.72 -36.36
C LEU A 177 19.57 10.84 -35.33
N VAL A 178 20.22 11.97 -35.61
CA VAL A 178 20.30 13.09 -34.69
C VAL A 178 19.63 14.31 -35.29
N GLN A 179 18.81 15.00 -34.50
CA GLN A 179 18.25 16.30 -34.83
C GLN A 179 18.51 17.28 -33.69
N THR A 180 19.05 18.46 -34.02
CA THR A 180 19.31 19.52 -33.05
C THR A 180 18.22 20.59 -33.12
N VAL A 181 17.73 21.03 -31.95
CA VAL A 181 16.80 22.16 -31.82
C VAL A 181 17.42 23.20 -30.88
N VAL A 182 17.59 24.42 -31.37
CA VAL A 182 18.19 25.53 -30.60
C VAL A 182 17.10 26.28 -29.84
N LEU A 183 17.31 26.54 -28.55
CA LEU A 183 16.41 27.38 -27.77
C LEU A 183 16.57 28.85 -28.15
N THR A 184 15.44 29.51 -28.29
CA THR A 184 15.32 30.94 -28.55
C THR A 184 15.10 31.71 -27.24
N PRO A 185 15.26 33.05 -27.23
CA PRO A 185 14.85 33.85 -26.08
C PRO A 185 13.37 33.69 -25.68
N ALA A 186 12.49 33.33 -26.62
CA ALA A 186 11.08 33.08 -26.33
C ALA A 186 10.87 31.86 -25.41
N ASP A 187 11.81 30.90 -25.40
CA ASP A 187 11.76 29.70 -24.56
C ASP A 187 11.99 30.01 -23.07
N GLU A 188 12.45 31.22 -22.71
CA GLU A 188 12.56 31.64 -21.30
C GLU A 188 11.20 31.65 -20.58
N ALA A 189 10.11 31.86 -21.33
CA ALA A 189 8.76 31.78 -20.79
C ALA A 189 8.43 30.38 -20.24
N LEU A 190 9.04 29.32 -20.78
CA LEU A 190 8.83 27.93 -20.31
C LEU A 190 9.28 27.76 -18.86
N PHE A 191 10.48 28.25 -18.53
CA PHE A 191 10.99 28.22 -17.17
C PHE A 191 10.09 29.02 -16.21
N LYS A 192 9.70 30.24 -16.59
CA LYS A 192 8.85 31.10 -15.75
C LYS A 192 7.46 30.50 -15.52
N ASN A 193 6.84 29.94 -16.56
CA ASN A 193 5.54 29.28 -16.45
C ASN A 193 5.63 28.04 -15.55
N GLN A 194 6.69 27.26 -15.67
CA GLN A 194 6.90 26.10 -14.81
C GLN A 194 7.16 26.49 -13.36
N LEU A 195 7.92 27.58 -13.14
CA LEU A 195 8.18 28.15 -11.82
C LEU A 195 6.88 28.56 -11.12
N GLU A 196 5.99 29.21 -11.87
CA GLU A 196 4.67 29.63 -11.41
C GLU A 196 3.82 28.42 -10.98
N ARG A 197 3.78 27.34 -11.78
CA ARG A 197 3.03 26.12 -11.47
C ARG A 197 3.51 25.45 -10.17
N VAL A 198 4.82 25.37 -9.97
CA VAL A 198 5.41 24.79 -8.75
C VAL A 198 5.05 25.65 -7.53
N VAL A 199 5.19 26.97 -7.65
CA VAL A 199 4.86 27.88 -6.54
C VAL A 199 3.37 27.90 -6.22
N GLU A 200 2.49 27.84 -7.22
CA GLU A 200 1.04 27.72 -7.00
C GLU A 200 0.71 26.45 -6.20
N PHE A 201 1.31 25.32 -6.55
CA PHE A 201 1.17 24.08 -5.78
C PHE A 201 1.67 24.25 -4.33
N LEU A 202 2.84 24.84 -4.13
CA LEU A 202 3.41 25.07 -2.80
C LEU A 202 2.54 26.01 -1.94
N GLU A 203 1.95 27.05 -2.55
CA GLU A 203 0.98 27.94 -1.89
C GLU A 203 -0.28 27.19 -1.47
N LEU A 204 -0.82 26.31 -2.32
CA LEU A 204 -1.97 25.47 -1.94
C LEU A 204 -1.62 24.53 -0.78
N ARG A 205 -0.41 23.95 -0.78
CA ARG A 205 0.07 23.13 0.35
C ARG A 205 0.27 23.95 1.63
N LEU A 206 0.77 25.18 1.52
CA LEU A 206 0.91 26.09 2.65
C LEU A 206 -0.46 26.46 3.25
N ARG A 207 -1.44 26.80 2.41
CA ARG A 207 -2.82 27.07 2.85
C ARG A 207 -3.43 25.88 3.58
N ALA A 208 -3.26 24.68 3.05
CA ALA A 208 -3.71 23.45 3.70
C ALA A 208 -3.05 23.26 5.08
N ARG A 209 -1.73 23.46 5.19
CA ARG A 209 -1.02 23.38 6.47
C ARG A 209 -1.52 24.42 7.48
N THR A 210 -1.77 25.66 7.05
CA THR A 210 -2.33 26.70 7.91
C THR A 210 -3.73 26.32 8.41
N ARG A 211 -4.60 25.79 7.53
CA ARG A 211 -5.94 25.28 7.89
C ARG A 211 -5.85 24.15 8.92
N LEU A 212 -4.92 23.20 8.74
CA LEU A 212 -4.76 22.08 9.66
C LEU A 212 -4.25 22.51 11.05
N ARG A 213 -3.37 23.52 11.13
CA ARG A 213 -2.90 24.04 12.44
C ARG A 213 -4.02 24.67 13.27
N SER A 214 -5.02 25.26 12.62
CA SER A 214 -6.20 25.82 13.28
C SER A 214 -7.38 24.84 13.35
N LEU A 215 -7.15 23.55 13.04
CA LEU A 215 -8.19 22.53 12.94
C LEU A 215 -9.01 22.41 14.23
N ARG A 216 -10.31 22.68 14.09
CA ARG A 216 -11.35 22.37 15.09
C ARG A 216 -12.16 21.18 14.61
N TYR A 217 -12.33 20.16 15.44
CA TYR A 217 -13.14 18.99 15.13
C TYR A 217 -13.94 18.56 16.34
N ARG A 218 -15.11 17.97 16.08
CA ARG A 218 -15.97 17.39 17.09
C ARG A 218 -15.43 16.01 17.50
N PRO A 219 -15.63 15.58 18.76
CA PRO A 219 -15.39 14.19 19.15
C PRO A 219 -16.20 13.23 18.26
N ALA A 220 -15.66 12.06 17.99
CA ALA A 220 -16.34 11.02 17.20
C ALA A 220 -17.55 10.44 17.94
N PHE A 221 -17.62 10.63 19.26
CA PHE A 221 -18.68 10.15 20.13
C PHE A 221 -19.28 11.32 20.91
N ALA A 222 -20.60 11.46 20.87
CA ALA A 222 -21.30 12.46 21.69
C ALA A 222 -21.11 12.18 23.20
N VAL A 223 -21.14 10.91 23.58
CA VAL A 223 -20.77 10.42 24.91
C VAL A 223 -19.77 9.29 24.71
N PRO A 224 -18.52 9.42 25.18
CA PRO A 224 -17.54 8.37 25.08
C PRO A 224 -17.95 7.16 25.92
N ARG A 225 -17.74 5.96 25.39
CA ARG A 225 -17.94 4.71 26.12
C ARG A 225 -16.86 4.56 27.20
N PRO A 226 -17.14 3.82 28.29
CA PRO A 226 -16.13 3.50 29.29
C PRO A 226 -14.85 2.94 28.65
N GLY A 227 -13.72 3.58 28.96
CA GLY A 227 -12.38 3.22 28.47
C GLY A 227 -11.91 3.90 27.18
N GLN A 228 -12.79 4.53 26.39
CA GLN A 228 -12.39 5.23 25.15
C GLN A 228 -11.48 6.43 25.40
N GLU A 229 -11.78 7.25 26.41
CA GLU A 229 -10.98 8.44 26.74
C GLU A 229 -9.56 8.06 27.16
N THR A 230 -9.45 7.10 28.08
CA THR A 230 -8.17 6.56 28.57
C THR A 230 -7.36 5.97 27.41
N THR A 231 -7.98 5.12 26.59
CA THR A 231 -7.33 4.48 25.43
C THR A 231 -6.78 5.52 24.45
N ARG A 232 -7.52 6.60 24.19
CA ARG A 232 -7.08 7.69 23.29
C ARG A 232 -5.86 8.45 23.86
N ALA A 233 -5.87 8.72 25.17
CA ALA A 233 -4.76 9.38 25.85
C ALA A 233 -3.49 8.50 25.81
N GLU A 234 -3.64 7.21 26.10
CA GLU A 234 -2.55 6.22 26.04
C GLU A 234 -2.00 6.06 24.62
N LEU A 235 -2.87 5.97 23.60
CA LEU A 235 -2.43 5.91 22.19
C LEU A 235 -1.54 7.10 21.83
N THR A 236 -1.93 8.30 22.24
CA THR A 236 -1.14 9.51 21.97
C THR A 236 0.19 9.50 22.72
N ALA A 237 0.17 9.09 23.99
CA ALA A 237 1.37 9.03 24.83
C ALA A 237 2.39 7.98 24.36
N LEU A 238 1.91 6.80 23.93
CA LEU A 238 2.77 5.71 23.45
C LEU A 238 3.33 5.99 22.06
N PHE A 239 2.54 6.62 21.18
CA PHE A 239 2.96 6.88 19.81
C PHE A 239 4.14 7.86 19.72
N GLN A 240 4.25 8.79 20.67
CA GLN A 240 5.29 9.83 20.66
C GLN A 240 6.72 9.25 20.74
N PRO A 241 7.06 8.34 21.67
CA PRO A 241 8.35 7.62 21.67
C PRO A 241 8.39 6.43 20.70
N HIS A 242 7.25 5.85 20.34
CA HIS A 242 7.17 4.65 19.50
C HIS A 242 6.24 4.86 18.30
N PRO A 243 6.76 5.27 17.13
CA PRO A 243 5.93 5.59 15.96
C PRO A 243 5.27 4.35 15.31
N LEU A 244 5.36 3.16 15.91
CA LEU A 244 4.70 1.94 15.44
C LEU A 244 3.86 1.33 16.56
N VAL A 245 2.54 1.47 16.47
CA VAL A 245 1.60 1.00 17.51
C VAL A 245 0.67 -0.08 16.96
N CYS A 246 0.64 -1.23 17.62
CA CYS A 246 -0.35 -2.27 17.43
C CYS A 246 -1.53 -2.01 18.38
N PHE A 247 -2.62 -1.46 17.84
CA PHE A 247 -3.80 -1.08 18.58
C PHE A 247 -4.86 -2.18 18.55
N GLU A 248 -5.02 -2.91 19.65
CA GLU A 248 -6.03 -3.96 19.79
C GLU A 248 -7.28 -3.42 20.49
N ALA A 249 -8.43 -3.48 19.83
CA ALA A 249 -9.69 -3.03 20.40
C ALA A 249 -10.87 -3.84 19.87
N PRO A 250 -11.82 -4.26 20.73
CA PRO A 250 -12.89 -5.15 20.29
C PRO A 250 -13.82 -4.51 19.27
N THR A 251 -14.51 -5.34 18.49
CA THR A 251 -15.58 -4.93 17.59
C THR A 251 -16.66 -4.16 18.37
N GLY A 252 -17.15 -3.08 17.77
CA GLY A 252 -18.10 -2.19 18.44
C GLY A 252 -17.49 -1.13 19.35
N PHE A 253 -16.20 -1.23 19.74
CA PHE A 253 -15.52 -0.21 20.56
C PHE A 253 -15.49 1.18 19.92
N GLY A 254 -15.67 1.29 18.59
CA GLY A 254 -15.53 2.57 17.88
C GLY A 254 -14.09 2.87 17.48
N LYS A 255 -13.31 1.84 17.10
CA LYS A 255 -11.91 1.99 16.64
C LYS A 255 -11.72 3.13 15.66
N THR A 256 -12.58 3.21 14.65
CA THR A 256 -12.54 4.24 13.61
C THR A 256 -12.57 5.67 14.18
N GLY A 257 -13.44 5.93 15.15
CA GLY A 257 -13.54 7.25 15.79
C GLY A 257 -12.29 7.60 16.59
N VAL A 258 -11.79 6.66 17.40
CA VAL A 258 -10.55 6.84 18.19
C VAL A 258 -9.35 7.11 17.29
N LEU A 259 -9.21 6.33 16.21
CA LEU A 259 -8.12 6.49 15.23
C LEU A 259 -8.22 7.83 14.49
N LEU A 260 -9.41 8.26 14.09
CA LEU A 260 -9.60 9.55 13.42
C LEU A 260 -9.30 10.72 14.36
N GLU A 261 -9.75 10.67 15.61
CA GLU A 261 -9.41 11.71 16.59
C GLU A 261 -7.90 11.82 16.83
N PHE A 262 -7.22 10.67 16.93
CA PHE A 262 -5.76 10.62 17.00
C PHE A 262 -5.12 11.23 15.75
N ALA A 263 -5.56 10.82 14.56
CA ALA A 263 -5.05 11.30 13.28
C ALA A 263 -5.20 12.82 13.12
N LEU A 264 -6.37 13.36 13.44
CA LEU A 264 -6.66 14.79 13.40
C LEU A 264 -5.81 15.56 14.40
N GLY A 265 -5.55 14.98 15.58
CA GLY A 265 -4.59 15.52 16.55
C GLY A 265 -3.17 15.63 15.99
N GLN A 266 -2.70 14.60 15.28
CA GLN A 266 -1.37 14.58 14.66
C GLN A 266 -1.23 15.53 13.45
N LEU A 267 -2.30 15.69 12.66
CA LEU A 267 -2.35 16.71 11.60
C LEU A 267 -2.32 18.12 12.19
N ARG A 268 -3.08 18.35 13.27
CA ARG A 268 -3.14 19.66 13.95
C ARG A 268 -1.81 20.06 14.58
N SER A 269 -1.07 19.12 15.16
CA SER A 269 0.26 19.38 15.71
C SER A 269 1.32 19.69 14.64
N GLY A 270 1.03 19.38 13.37
CA GLY A 270 1.99 19.47 12.28
C GLY A 270 3.05 18.37 12.31
N HIS A 271 2.84 17.31 13.10
CA HIS A 271 3.75 16.16 13.14
C HIS A 271 3.71 15.39 11.80
N PHE A 272 2.52 15.28 11.19
CA PHE A 272 2.34 14.74 9.84
C PHE A 272 1.65 15.76 8.92
N ASP A 273 2.01 15.72 7.64
CA ASP A 273 1.40 16.54 6.60
C ASP A 273 0.23 15.83 5.90
N ARG A 274 0.07 14.53 6.17
CA ARG A 274 -0.90 13.64 5.51
C ARG A 274 -1.22 12.43 6.36
N VAL A 275 -2.43 11.90 6.20
CA VAL A 275 -2.86 10.60 6.75
C VAL A 275 -3.27 9.67 5.61
N LEU A 276 -2.78 8.44 5.63
CA LEU A 276 -3.33 7.33 4.84
C LEU A 276 -4.15 6.45 5.76
N TYR A 277 -5.45 6.33 5.49
CA TYR A 277 -6.35 5.42 6.19
C TYR A 277 -6.68 4.24 5.30
N LEU A 278 -6.14 3.07 5.64
CA LEU A 278 -6.29 1.86 4.84
C LEU A 278 -7.21 0.85 5.52
N THR A 279 -8.14 0.29 4.77
CA THR A 279 -8.99 -0.82 5.21
C THR A 279 -9.38 -1.69 4.03
N SER A 280 -9.44 -3.00 4.25
CA SER A 280 -9.64 -4.02 3.21
C SER A 280 -11.08 -4.16 2.70
N LYS A 281 -12.05 -3.47 3.32
CA LYS A 281 -13.47 -3.56 2.98
C LYS A 281 -14.03 -2.20 2.61
N ALA A 282 -14.79 -2.15 1.51
CA ALA A 282 -15.44 -0.92 1.06
C ALA A 282 -16.39 -0.31 2.11
N THR A 283 -17.05 -1.15 2.92
CA THR A 283 -17.89 -0.71 4.04
C THR A 283 -17.11 0.04 5.10
N GLY A 284 -15.93 -0.47 5.47
CA GLY A 284 -15.00 0.20 6.39
C GLY A 284 -14.55 1.56 5.83
N GLN A 285 -14.23 1.62 4.53
CA GLN A 285 -13.83 2.88 3.87
C GLN A 285 -14.95 3.93 3.96
N LEU A 286 -16.20 3.53 3.69
CA LEU A 286 -17.35 4.43 3.78
C LEU A 286 -17.63 4.89 5.22
N GLN A 287 -17.42 4.03 6.22
CA GLN A 287 -17.54 4.40 7.62
C GLN A 287 -16.54 5.50 7.98
N VAL A 288 -15.28 5.37 7.55
CA VAL A 288 -14.23 6.39 7.76
C VAL A 288 -14.64 7.72 7.15
N VAL A 289 -15.10 7.72 5.89
CA VAL A 289 -15.56 8.93 5.18
C VAL A 289 -16.69 9.62 5.97
N ARG A 290 -17.70 8.86 6.38
CA ARG A 290 -18.86 9.39 7.13
C ARG A 290 -18.47 9.94 8.50
N THR A 291 -17.67 9.19 9.26
CA THR A 291 -17.22 9.62 10.59
C THR A 291 -16.37 10.88 10.47
N LEU A 292 -15.40 10.93 9.54
CA LEU A 292 -14.57 12.11 9.34
C LEU A 292 -15.40 13.34 8.92
N ALA A 293 -16.38 13.17 8.03
CA ALA A 293 -17.29 14.24 7.64
C ALA A 293 -18.14 14.74 8.82
N SER A 294 -18.63 13.85 9.68
CA SER A 294 -19.35 14.26 10.90
C SER A 294 -18.46 15.02 11.91
N MET A 295 -17.18 14.67 11.99
CA MET A 295 -16.25 15.32 12.93
C MET A 295 -15.79 16.70 12.45
N THR A 296 -15.64 16.87 11.13
CA THR A 296 -14.98 18.05 10.53
C THR A 296 -15.91 18.94 9.72
N GLY A 297 -17.12 18.48 9.40
CA GLY A 297 -18.12 19.24 8.66
C GLY A 297 -18.84 20.29 9.51
N PRO A 298 -19.66 21.15 8.86
CA PRO A 298 -20.47 22.16 9.55
C PRO A 298 -21.46 21.51 10.54
N ASP A 299 -21.80 22.23 11.59
CA ASP A 299 -22.75 21.75 12.59
C ASP A 299 -24.20 21.88 12.10
N PRO A 300 -24.94 20.78 11.89
CA PRO A 300 -26.34 20.85 11.46
C PRO A 300 -27.26 21.53 12.49
N GLY A 301 -26.85 21.63 13.76
CA GLY A 301 -27.63 22.28 14.83
C GLY A 301 -27.34 23.78 15.03
N ALA A 302 -26.23 24.31 14.51
CA ALA A 302 -25.80 25.69 14.77
C ALA A 302 -26.54 26.76 13.95
N SER A 303 -27.37 26.38 12.98
CA SER A 303 -28.02 27.31 12.05
C SER A 303 -29.29 28.00 12.59
N LEU A 304 -29.64 27.87 13.88
CA LEU A 304 -30.92 28.34 14.42
C LEU A 304 -30.84 29.43 15.51
N LEU A 305 -29.65 29.85 15.97
CA LEU A 305 -29.51 30.90 16.97
C LEU A 305 -28.75 32.11 16.40
N PRO A 306 -29.37 33.32 16.35
CA PRO A 306 -28.68 34.54 15.95
C PRO A 306 -27.62 34.90 17.00
N GLY A 307 -26.35 34.92 16.63
CA GLY A 307 -25.25 35.46 17.45
C GLY A 307 -24.31 34.43 18.11
N SER A 308 -24.51 33.12 17.91
CA SER A 308 -23.48 32.12 18.21
C SER A 308 -22.45 32.09 17.08
N ASP A 309 -21.17 32.29 17.39
CA ASP A 309 -20.04 31.99 16.49
C ASP A 309 -20.28 30.59 15.93
N PRO A 310 -20.49 30.39 14.61
CA PRO A 310 -20.86 29.09 14.09
C PRO A 310 -19.71 28.15 14.42
N GLY A 311 -19.93 27.25 15.38
CA GLY A 311 -19.01 26.21 15.84
C GLY A 311 -18.75 25.18 14.75
N THR A 312 -18.30 25.68 13.60
CA THR A 312 -18.06 24.97 12.37
C THR A 312 -16.77 24.19 12.56
N GLY A 313 -16.87 22.87 12.39
CA GLY A 313 -15.68 22.05 12.21
C GLY A 313 -14.85 22.63 11.07
N THR A 314 -13.53 22.60 11.21
CA THR A 314 -12.64 22.94 10.11
C THR A 314 -12.65 21.75 9.15
N PRO A 315 -13.14 21.91 7.91
CA PRO A 315 -13.21 20.82 6.96
C PRO A 315 -11.82 20.27 6.67
N VAL A 316 -11.71 18.94 6.70
CA VAL A 316 -10.50 18.23 6.29
C VAL A 316 -10.70 17.74 4.88
N ALA A 317 -9.73 18.02 4.01
CA ALA A 317 -9.78 17.55 2.64
C ALA A 317 -9.51 16.04 2.63
N ALA A 318 -10.56 15.22 2.59
CA ALA A 318 -10.46 13.77 2.50
C ALA A 318 -10.81 13.27 1.10
N TRP A 319 -10.08 12.26 0.61
CA TRP A 319 -10.36 11.60 -0.66
C TRP A 319 -10.55 10.10 -0.49
N HIS A 320 -11.67 9.57 -0.99
CA HIS A 320 -11.94 8.13 -1.04
C HIS A 320 -11.51 7.56 -2.39
N VAL A 321 -10.47 6.73 -2.37
CA VAL A 321 -9.87 6.16 -3.56
C VAL A 321 -10.62 4.87 -3.94
N ARG A 322 -11.27 4.89 -5.12
CA ARG A 322 -11.94 3.72 -5.71
C ARG A 322 -11.11 3.14 -6.87
N ASN A 323 -11.38 1.90 -7.25
CA ASN A 323 -10.67 1.27 -8.36
C ASN A 323 -10.99 1.94 -9.71
N LYS A 324 -10.16 1.70 -10.72
CA LYS A 324 -10.31 2.28 -12.07
C LYS A 324 -11.60 1.85 -12.77
N ALA A 325 -12.04 0.60 -12.55
CA ALA A 325 -13.23 0.04 -13.19
C ALA A 325 -14.50 0.79 -12.77
N GLU A 326 -14.62 1.12 -11.48
CA GLU A 326 -15.72 1.90 -10.92
C GLU A 326 -15.78 3.33 -11.50
N HIS A 327 -14.64 3.92 -11.85
CA HIS A 327 -14.59 5.26 -12.45
C HIS A 327 -14.87 5.27 -13.96
N CYS A 328 -14.69 4.14 -14.64
CA CYS A 328 -14.69 4.11 -16.09
C CYS A 328 -16.09 4.34 -16.67
N VAL A 329 -16.22 5.34 -17.54
CA VAL A 329 -17.47 5.67 -18.26
C VAL A 329 -17.57 5.03 -19.64
N ASN A 330 -16.52 4.30 -20.07
CA ASN A 330 -16.60 3.49 -21.28
C ASN A 330 -17.54 2.32 -21.05
N HIS A 331 -18.28 1.92 -22.09
CA HIS A 331 -19.18 0.75 -22.04
C HIS A 331 -18.43 -0.53 -21.66
N THR A 332 -17.23 -0.71 -22.20
CA THR A 332 -16.33 -1.82 -21.87
C THR A 332 -15.11 -1.27 -21.12
N PHE A 333 -14.82 -1.81 -19.94
CA PHE A 333 -13.64 -1.42 -19.18
C PHE A 333 -12.39 -1.99 -19.85
N HIS A 334 -11.65 -1.12 -20.54
CA HIS A 334 -10.37 -1.41 -21.18
C HIS A 334 -9.45 -0.21 -20.94
N CYS A 335 -8.58 -0.32 -19.92
CA CYS A 335 -7.80 0.81 -19.43
C CYS A 335 -6.38 0.82 -20.02
N VAL A 336 -6.27 1.06 -21.33
CA VAL A 336 -4.99 1.30 -22.01
C VAL A 336 -4.80 2.79 -22.24
N ARG A 337 -3.69 3.33 -21.74
CA ARG A 337 -3.44 4.78 -21.64
C ARG A 337 -3.44 5.47 -23.02
N ASP A 338 -2.84 4.81 -24.00
CA ASP A 338 -2.65 5.36 -25.35
C ASP A 338 -3.87 5.18 -26.27
N VAL A 339 -4.84 4.35 -25.87
CA VAL A 339 -6.07 4.06 -26.65
C VAL A 339 -7.28 4.82 -26.12
N CYS A 340 -7.35 4.96 -24.80
CA CYS A 340 -8.51 5.55 -24.16
C CYS A 340 -8.61 7.03 -24.56
N GLY A 341 -9.64 7.39 -25.35
CA GLY A 341 -9.87 8.78 -25.78
C GLY A 341 -10.06 9.76 -24.61
N LEU A 342 -10.41 9.26 -23.42
CA LEU A 342 -10.51 10.06 -22.20
C LEU A 342 -9.16 10.30 -21.52
N ILE A 343 -8.10 9.56 -21.88
CA ILE A 343 -6.74 9.73 -21.34
C ILE A 343 -5.82 10.39 -22.37
N ALA A 344 -5.90 9.96 -23.63
CA ALA A 344 -5.12 10.54 -24.71
C ALA A 344 -5.41 12.05 -24.84
N GLY A 345 -4.38 12.89 -24.72
CA GLY A 345 -4.51 14.36 -24.71
C GLY A 345 -5.24 14.94 -23.48
N ALA A 346 -5.42 14.17 -22.40
CA ALA A 346 -6.12 14.66 -21.20
C ALA A 346 -5.38 15.80 -20.50
N ALA A 347 -4.04 15.85 -20.59
CA ALA A 347 -3.22 16.92 -20.02
C ALA A 347 -3.54 18.27 -20.66
N GLU A 348 -3.72 18.32 -21.98
CA GLU A 348 -4.08 19.53 -22.72
C GLU A 348 -5.50 19.99 -22.38
N ARG A 349 -6.46 19.06 -22.32
CA ARG A 349 -7.86 19.37 -21.98
C ARG A 349 -8.02 19.82 -20.52
N TRP A 350 -7.08 19.46 -19.64
CA TRP A 350 -7.19 19.71 -18.21
C TRP A 350 -7.33 21.20 -17.86
N ALA A 351 -6.49 22.06 -18.42
CA ALA A 351 -6.39 23.48 -18.05
C ALA A 351 -7.70 24.27 -18.26
N GLY A 352 -8.56 23.84 -19.20
CA GLY A 352 -9.87 24.45 -19.48
C GLY A 352 -11.08 23.65 -18.99
N SER A 353 -10.87 22.46 -18.41
CA SER A 353 -11.94 21.52 -18.07
C SER A 353 -12.83 21.94 -16.89
N GLY A 354 -12.34 22.88 -16.06
CA GLY A 354 -12.95 23.24 -14.79
C GLY A 354 -12.92 22.11 -13.74
N LEU A 355 -12.23 20.99 -13.99
CA LEU A 355 -12.14 19.86 -13.06
C LEU A 355 -11.31 20.18 -11.81
N ALA A 356 -10.57 21.29 -11.82
CA ALA A 356 -9.87 21.78 -10.65
C ALA A 356 -10.79 22.00 -9.43
N ARG A 357 -12.08 22.26 -9.67
CA ARG A 357 -13.10 22.38 -8.63
C ARG A 357 -13.15 21.18 -7.65
N PHE A 358 -12.81 19.97 -8.08
CA PHE A 358 -12.85 18.80 -7.20
C PHE A 358 -11.85 18.86 -6.03
N TYR A 359 -10.78 19.64 -6.16
CA TYR A 359 -9.77 19.82 -5.11
C TYR A 359 -9.55 21.28 -4.70
N LEU A 360 -10.15 22.25 -5.40
CA LEU A 360 -10.14 23.67 -5.03
C LEU A 360 -11.42 24.10 -4.29
N ASP A 361 -12.54 23.41 -4.52
CA ASP A 361 -13.80 23.66 -3.83
C ASP A 361 -14.09 22.53 -2.82
N GLU A 362 -14.20 22.91 -1.56
CA GLU A 362 -14.45 21.97 -0.47
C GLU A 362 -15.90 21.48 -0.41
N HIS A 363 -16.84 22.24 -1.00
CA HIS A 363 -18.27 21.94 -1.01
C HIS A 363 -18.68 21.10 -2.22
N HIS A 364 -17.78 20.91 -3.18
CA HIS A 364 -18.10 20.12 -4.37
C HIS A 364 -18.30 18.64 -4.02
N ALA A 365 -19.35 18.03 -4.57
CA ALA A 365 -19.61 16.61 -4.41
C ALA A 365 -18.46 15.79 -5.04
N ARG A 366 -17.98 14.78 -4.31
CA ARG A 366 -16.85 13.91 -4.71
C ARG A 366 -17.25 12.44 -4.82
N ASP A 367 -18.55 12.17 -4.89
CA ASP A 367 -19.03 10.82 -5.12
C ASP A 367 -18.69 10.35 -6.56
N LEU A 368 -18.80 9.04 -6.76
CA LEU A 368 -18.43 8.40 -8.00
C LEU A 368 -19.29 8.89 -9.19
N GLU A 369 -20.56 9.23 -8.95
CA GLU A 369 -21.46 9.71 -9.98
C GLU A 369 -21.05 11.11 -10.46
N ALA A 370 -20.76 12.03 -9.53
CA ALA A 370 -20.26 13.36 -9.82
C ALA A 370 -18.94 13.31 -10.62
N LEU A 371 -18.00 12.45 -10.21
CA LEU A 371 -16.72 12.26 -10.92
C LEU A 371 -16.95 11.73 -12.34
N ARG A 372 -17.78 10.69 -12.49
CA ARG A 372 -18.10 10.08 -13.80
C ARG A 372 -18.74 11.10 -14.74
N SER A 373 -19.75 11.82 -14.26
CA SER A 373 -20.46 12.85 -15.03
C SER A 373 -19.52 13.97 -15.47
N ALA A 374 -18.73 14.52 -14.53
CA ALA A 374 -17.81 15.60 -14.82
C ALA A 374 -16.68 15.19 -15.78
N GLY A 375 -16.10 14.00 -15.61
CA GLY A 375 -15.07 13.49 -16.50
C GLY A 375 -15.60 13.23 -17.91
N ALA A 376 -16.80 12.64 -18.03
CA ALA A 376 -17.45 12.44 -19.32
C ALA A 376 -17.70 13.78 -20.04
N ALA A 377 -18.23 14.79 -19.34
CA ALA A 377 -18.47 16.11 -19.90
C ALA A 377 -17.17 16.81 -20.37
N ALA A 378 -16.08 16.63 -19.61
CA ALA A 378 -14.78 17.21 -19.94
C ALA A 378 -13.94 16.37 -20.93
N GLN A 379 -14.44 15.20 -21.36
CA GLN A 379 -13.68 14.21 -22.14
C GLN A 379 -12.33 13.85 -21.49
N ILE A 380 -12.34 13.74 -20.15
CA ILE A 380 -11.19 13.38 -19.33
C ILE A 380 -11.58 12.19 -18.45
N CYS A 381 -10.68 11.22 -18.32
CA CYS A 381 -10.92 10.03 -17.54
C CYS A 381 -11.28 10.41 -16.08
N PRO A 382 -12.43 9.97 -15.54
CA PRO A 382 -12.80 10.30 -14.16
C PRO A 382 -11.78 9.86 -13.11
N TYR A 383 -11.03 8.78 -13.40
CA TYR A 383 -9.95 8.32 -12.54
C TYR A 383 -8.77 9.31 -12.48
N GLU A 384 -8.53 10.07 -13.54
CA GLU A 384 -7.49 11.11 -13.57
C GLU A 384 -7.84 12.29 -12.67
N ILE A 385 -9.14 12.59 -12.49
CA ILE A 385 -9.60 13.56 -11.48
C ILE A 385 -9.16 13.11 -10.10
N THR A 386 -9.42 11.85 -9.75
CA THR A 386 -8.95 11.24 -8.49
C THR A 386 -7.43 11.36 -8.37
N ARG A 387 -6.68 10.94 -9.40
CA ARG A 387 -5.21 10.94 -9.35
C ARG A 387 -4.63 12.33 -9.11
N THR A 388 -5.19 13.37 -9.73
CA THR A 388 -4.76 14.75 -9.54
C THR A 388 -5.20 15.30 -8.18
N ALA A 389 -6.44 15.03 -7.76
CA ALA A 389 -6.97 15.54 -6.51
C ALA A 389 -6.15 15.10 -5.29
N LEU A 390 -5.59 13.88 -5.31
CA LEU A 390 -4.81 13.32 -4.21
C LEU A 390 -3.74 14.28 -3.66
N ALA A 391 -2.97 14.93 -4.53
CA ALA A 391 -1.90 15.83 -4.13
C ALA A 391 -2.36 16.98 -3.20
N HIS A 392 -3.63 17.37 -3.30
CA HIS A 392 -4.26 18.48 -2.56
C HIS A 392 -5.03 18.07 -1.31
N HIS A 393 -5.26 16.77 -1.10
CA HIS A 393 -6.02 16.27 0.04
C HIS A 393 -5.11 15.96 1.23
N ASP A 394 -5.64 16.02 2.45
CA ASP A 394 -4.93 15.77 3.71
C ASP A 394 -5.05 14.31 4.15
N VAL A 395 -6.21 13.69 3.88
CA VAL A 395 -6.51 12.30 4.27
C VAL A 395 -6.86 11.49 3.02
N TRP A 396 -6.13 10.39 2.77
CA TRP A 396 -6.47 9.44 1.71
C TRP A 396 -7.02 8.17 2.32
N ILE A 397 -8.18 7.74 1.83
CA ILE A 397 -8.90 6.57 2.32
C ILE A 397 -8.92 5.53 1.19
N GLY A 398 -8.40 4.34 1.45
CA GLY A 398 -8.25 3.32 0.41
C GLY A 398 -8.03 1.90 0.92
N ASP A 399 -7.69 1.00 0.00
CA ASP A 399 -7.32 -0.38 0.29
C ASP A 399 -5.81 -0.52 0.56
N TYR A 400 -5.40 -1.61 1.19
CA TYR A 400 -3.98 -1.93 1.45
C TYR A 400 -3.14 -1.93 0.17
N ASN A 401 -3.73 -2.29 -0.97
CA ASN A 401 -3.02 -2.42 -2.24
C ASN A 401 -2.31 -1.13 -2.69
N TYR A 402 -2.80 0.06 -2.35
CA TYR A 402 -2.19 1.33 -2.75
C TYR A 402 -0.89 1.66 -1.99
N VAL A 403 -0.56 0.87 -0.96
CA VAL A 403 0.69 0.99 -0.20
C VAL A 403 1.55 -0.27 -0.33
N PHE A 404 0.94 -1.45 -0.22
CA PHE A 404 1.66 -2.71 -0.10
C PHE A 404 1.77 -3.52 -1.40
N ALA A 405 0.92 -3.27 -2.41
CA ALA A 405 1.00 -3.97 -3.69
C ALA A 405 1.92 -3.20 -4.66
N PRO A 406 3.03 -3.80 -5.15
CA PRO A 406 3.99 -3.12 -6.02
C PRO A 406 3.34 -2.42 -7.23
N ARG A 407 2.39 -3.10 -7.88
CA ARG A 407 1.70 -2.62 -9.09
C ARG A 407 0.84 -1.38 -8.89
N ASN A 408 0.31 -1.17 -7.68
CA ASN A 408 -0.67 -0.11 -7.39
C ASN A 408 -0.09 1.03 -6.55
N ARG A 409 1.08 0.81 -5.95
CA ARG A 409 1.74 1.75 -5.04
C ARG A 409 2.06 3.10 -5.69
N SER A 410 2.33 3.12 -6.99
CA SER A 410 2.63 4.35 -7.74
C SER A 410 1.53 5.40 -7.65
N LEU A 411 0.26 4.99 -7.47
CA LEU A 411 -0.86 5.92 -7.30
C LEU A 411 -0.63 6.88 -6.13
N PHE A 412 -0.03 6.41 -5.03
CA PHE A 412 0.23 7.22 -3.83
C PHE A 412 1.64 7.78 -3.81
N PHE A 413 2.63 6.93 -4.12
CA PHE A 413 4.04 7.27 -3.94
C PHE A 413 4.57 8.25 -4.98
N GLU A 414 3.96 8.32 -6.17
CA GLU A 414 4.37 9.26 -7.20
C GLU A 414 3.60 10.59 -7.15
N GLN A 415 2.76 10.80 -6.14
CA GLN A 415 1.99 12.03 -6.03
C GLN A 415 2.90 13.23 -5.71
N PRO A 416 2.69 14.39 -6.37
CA PRO A 416 3.45 15.60 -6.06
C PRO A 416 3.40 15.93 -4.56
N GLY A 417 4.59 16.05 -3.96
CA GLY A 417 4.74 16.39 -2.54
C GLY A 417 4.32 15.29 -1.55
N PHE A 418 4.14 14.05 -2.00
CA PHE A 418 4.02 12.92 -1.08
C PHE A 418 5.40 12.57 -0.49
N ALA A 419 5.43 12.40 0.84
CA ALA A 419 6.61 11.94 1.57
C ALA A 419 6.16 10.97 2.67
N ALA A 420 6.51 9.69 2.52
CA ALA A 420 6.16 8.67 3.52
C ALA A 420 6.66 9.03 4.94
N PRO A 421 7.88 9.57 5.15
CA PRO A 421 8.35 10.00 6.48
C PRO A 421 7.54 11.13 7.12
N ARG A 422 6.72 11.85 6.34
CA ARG A 422 5.82 12.93 6.82
C ARG A 422 4.34 12.51 6.79
N THR A 423 4.07 11.22 6.63
CA THR A 423 2.73 10.67 6.49
C THR A 423 2.44 9.66 7.60
N LEU A 424 1.29 9.80 8.25
CA LEU A 424 0.77 8.82 9.20
C LEU A 424 0.04 7.70 8.45
N LEU A 425 0.40 6.46 8.73
CA LEU A 425 -0.27 5.29 8.19
C LEU A 425 -1.22 4.67 9.22
N LEU A 426 -2.51 4.57 8.91
CA LEU A 426 -3.50 3.89 9.75
C LEU A 426 -3.99 2.67 8.98
N VAL A 427 -3.78 1.48 9.54
CA VAL A 427 -4.26 0.22 8.96
C VAL A 427 -5.35 -0.34 9.86
N ASP A 428 -6.60 -0.23 9.44
CA ASP A 428 -7.73 -0.83 10.16
C ASP A 428 -8.00 -2.26 9.68
N GLU A 429 -8.52 -3.09 10.57
CA GLU A 429 -8.63 -4.55 10.41
C GLU A 429 -7.31 -5.22 9.98
N ALA A 430 -6.21 -4.76 10.60
CA ALA A 430 -4.83 -5.13 10.26
C ALA A 430 -4.54 -6.64 10.34
N HIS A 431 -5.37 -7.44 11.01
CA HIS A 431 -5.26 -8.90 11.01
C HIS A 431 -5.31 -9.52 9.60
N ASN A 432 -5.91 -8.82 8.63
CA ASN A 432 -5.96 -9.25 7.23
C ASN A 432 -4.70 -8.89 6.43
N LEU A 433 -3.84 -8.00 6.96
CA LEU A 433 -2.72 -7.43 6.22
C LEU A 433 -1.75 -8.52 5.71
N PRO A 434 -1.28 -9.49 6.50
CA PRO A 434 -0.30 -10.48 6.02
C PRO A 434 -0.80 -11.27 4.81
N ALA A 435 -2.03 -11.80 4.88
CA ALA A 435 -2.62 -12.57 3.80
C ALA A 435 -2.85 -11.70 2.54
N ARG A 436 -3.37 -10.46 2.73
CA ARG A 436 -3.64 -9.54 1.62
C ARG A 436 -2.37 -9.12 0.88
N VAL A 437 -1.26 -8.92 1.59
CA VAL A 437 0.01 -8.58 0.96
C VAL A 437 0.62 -9.80 0.28
N ALA A 438 0.57 -10.99 0.88
CA ALA A 438 1.00 -12.22 0.22
C ALA A 438 0.24 -12.47 -1.10
N ASP A 439 -1.08 -12.24 -1.13
CA ASP A 439 -1.87 -12.32 -2.36
C ASP A 439 -1.36 -11.33 -3.43
N ALA A 440 -0.97 -10.11 -3.04
CA ALA A 440 -0.46 -9.09 -3.96
C ALA A 440 0.91 -9.43 -4.58
N TYR A 441 1.71 -10.27 -3.94
CA TYR A 441 2.99 -10.80 -4.47
C TYR A 441 2.83 -12.17 -5.15
N SER A 442 1.61 -12.72 -5.18
CA SER A 442 1.30 -13.98 -5.86
C SER A 442 0.95 -13.75 -7.33
N HIS A 443 1.31 -14.71 -8.19
CA HIS A 443 1.14 -14.61 -9.64
C HIS A 443 0.52 -15.88 -10.20
N GLY A 444 -0.21 -15.75 -11.32
CA GLY A 444 -0.90 -16.88 -11.94
C GLY A 444 -0.87 -16.80 -13.46
N PHE A 445 -0.67 -17.95 -14.09
CA PHE A 445 -0.61 -18.13 -15.54
C PHE A 445 -1.50 -19.31 -15.94
N GLY A 446 -2.27 -19.13 -17.02
CA GLY A 446 -3.17 -20.15 -17.54
C GLY A 446 -2.95 -20.38 -19.03
N ALA A 447 -2.95 -21.64 -19.44
CA ALA A 447 -2.74 -22.06 -20.83
C ALA A 447 -3.77 -21.43 -21.80
N ALA A 448 -5.03 -21.31 -21.38
CA ALA A 448 -6.08 -20.66 -22.17
C ALA A 448 -5.78 -19.17 -22.42
N ARG A 449 -5.38 -18.44 -21.37
CA ARG A 449 -4.98 -17.03 -21.48
C ARG A 449 -3.71 -16.90 -22.35
N ALA A 450 -2.72 -17.77 -22.15
CA ALA A 450 -1.50 -17.76 -22.96
C ALA A 450 -1.76 -18.03 -24.44
N SER A 451 -2.69 -18.95 -24.75
CA SER A 451 -3.10 -19.26 -26.12
C SER A 451 -3.80 -18.07 -26.79
N ALA A 452 -4.66 -17.35 -26.07
CA ALA A 452 -5.29 -16.13 -26.59
C ALA A 452 -4.24 -15.04 -26.91
N VAL A 453 -3.26 -14.82 -26.02
CA VAL A 453 -2.17 -13.87 -26.30
C VAL A 453 -1.34 -14.29 -27.51
N ARG A 454 -1.09 -15.60 -27.68
CA ARG A 454 -0.37 -16.13 -28.84
C ARG A 454 -1.07 -15.77 -30.15
N GLU A 455 -2.39 -15.97 -30.22
CA GLU A 455 -3.20 -15.62 -31.39
C GLU A 455 -3.10 -14.12 -31.71
N GLU A 456 -3.16 -13.27 -30.68
CA GLU A 456 -3.01 -11.83 -30.83
C GLU A 456 -1.61 -11.42 -31.33
N LEU A 457 -0.55 -12.02 -30.79
CA LEU A 457 0.82 -11.77 -31.26
C LEU A 457 1.01 -12.17 -32.73
N HIS A 458 0.44 -13.29 -33.18
CA HIS A 458 0.46 -13.68 -34.58
C HIS A 458 -0.36 -12.74 -35.47
N ARG A 459 -1.55 -12.34 -35.02
CA ARG A 459 -2.43 -11.40 -35.74
C ARG A 459 -1.72 -10.07 -36.01
N LEU A 460 -1.00 -9.55 -35.01
CA LEU A 460 -0.23 -8.31 -35.12
C LEU A 460 1.12 -8.47 -35.83
N ARG A 461 1.51 -9.70 -36.21
CA ARG A 461 2.82 -10.01 -36.77
C ARG A 461 3.96 -9.46 -35.89
N ALA A 462 3.84 -9.67 -34.57
CA ALA A 462 4.88 -9.30 -33.62
C ALA A 462 6.23 -9.93 -33.99
N PRO A 463 7.36 -9.37 -33.55
CA PRO A 463 8.67 -9.90 -33.91
C PRO A 463 8.83 -11.38 -33.58
N ALA A 464 9.46 -12.11 -34.50
CA ALA A 464 9.57 -13.56 -34.43
C ALA A 464 10.24 -14.08 -33.15
N GLY A 465 11.16 -13.29 -32.55
CA GLY A 465 11.76 -13.63 -31.26
C GLY A 465 10.73 -13.72 -30.12
N LEU A 466 9.86 -12.72 -30.00
CA LEU A 466 8.80 -12.68 -28.99
C LEU A 466 7.73 -13.74 -29.24
N VAL A 467 7.33 -13.94 -30.50
CA VAL A 467 6.35 -14.98 -30.87
C VAL A 467 6.88 -16.35 -30.48
N ARG A 468 8.14 -16.68 -30.82
CA ARG A 468 8.74 -17.98 -30.47
C ARG A 468 8.87 -18.20 -28.97
N SER A 469 9.33 -17.20 -28.21
CA SER A 469 9.45 -17.36 -26.75
C SER A 469 8.07 -17.51 -26.10
N TRP A 470 7.06 -16.80 -26.60
CA TRP A 470 5.69 -16.97 -26.14
C TRP A 470 5.08 -18.31 -26.54
N ASP A 471 5.40 -18.83 -27.72
CA ASP A 471 4.99 -20.17 -28.16
C ASP A 471 5.55 -21.25 -27.23
N HIS A 472 6.82 -21.16 -26.86
CA HIS A 472 7.43 -22.07 -25.90
C HIS A 472 6.77 -21.96 -24.51
N TRP A 473 6.48 -20.73 -24.06
CA TRP A 473 5.75 -20.51 -22.81
C TRP A 473 4.34 -21.12 -22.83
N CYS A 474 3.61 -20.91 -23.93
CA CYS A 474 2.28 -21.48 -24.14
C CYS A 474 2.33 -23.01 -24.15
N HIS A 475 3.31 -23.59 -24.85
CA HIS A 475 3.54 -25.03 -24.90
C HIS A 475 3.86 -25.61 -23.51
N PHE A 476 4.74 -24.95 -22.74
CA PHE A 476 5.06 -25.34 -21.37
C PHE A 476 3.79 -25.41 -20.51
N LEU A 477 2.97 -24.34 -20.53
CA LEU A 477 1.72 -24.32 -19.78
C LEU A 477 0.76 -25.42 -20.23
N GLN A 478 0.58 -25.65 -21.54
CA GLN A 478 -0.33 -26.68 -22.06
C GLN A 478 0.04 -28.11 -21.64
N HIS A 479 1.32 -28.37 -21.37
CA HIS A 479 1.82 -29.67 -20.94
C HIS A 479 1.97 -29.79 -19.42
N LEU A 480 1.73 -28.70 -18.69
CA LEU A 480 1.81 -28.67 -17.24
C LEU A 480 0.68 -29.50 -16.61
N ARG A 481 1.07 -30.53 -15.86
CA ARG A 481 0.15 -31.38 -15.09
C ARG A 481 -0.15 -30.77 -13.73
N ALA A 482 -1.32 -31.11 -13.18
CA ALA A 482 -1.65 -30.75 -11.82
C ALA A 482 -0.60 -31.32 -10.85
N THR A 483 -0.02 -30.46 -10.02
CA THR A 483 0.97 -30.81 -9.02
C THR A 483 0.89 -29.87 -7.83
N ASP A 484 1.11 -30.42 -6.63
CA ASP A 484 1.10 -29.68 -5.36
C ASP A 484 2.39 -28.85 -5.16
N GLY A 485 3.39 -29.08 -5.99
CA GLY A 485 4.66 -28.36 -6.04
C GLY A 485 5.38 -28.69 -7.36
N LEU A 486 5.90 -27.67 -8.03
CA LEU A 486 6.58 -27.82 -9.30
C LEU A 486 7.94 -28.51 -9.08
N PRO A 487 8.30 -29.55 -9.84
CA PRO A 487 9.65 -30.13 -9.78
C PRO A 487 10.72 -29.07 -10.08
N PRO A 488 11.93 -29.16 -9.48
CA PRO A 488 12.98 -28.16 -9.69
C PRO A 488 13.35 -27.93 -11.16
N ALA A 489 13.38 -28.99 -11.98
CA ALA A 489 13.65 -28.88 -13.42
C ALA A 489 12.57 -28.05 -14.16
N ASP A 490 11.30 -28.32 -13.86
CA ASP A 490 10.18 -27.57 -14.46
C ASP A 490 10.13 -26.12 -13.96
N GLU A 491 10.55 -25.87 -12.71
CA GLU A 491 10.70 -24.52 -12.17
C GLU A 491 11.81 -23.75 -12.89
N ASP A 492 12.98 -24.37 -13.10
CA ASP A 492 14.09 -23.79 -13.85
C ASP A 492 13.69 -23.48 -15.31
N ASP A 493 12.98 -24.40 -15.97
CA ASP A 493 12.43 -24.20 -17.30
C ASP A 493 11.44 -23.03 -17.33
N ALA A 494 10.51 -22.96 -16.37
CA ALA A 494 9.56 -21.85 -16.27
C ALA A 494 10.28 -20.51 -16.09
N ARG A 495 11.29 -20.43 -15.21
CA ARG A 495 12.11 -19.24 -14.99
C ARG A 495 12.86 -18.84 -16.26
N HIS A 496 13.44 -19.79 -16.97
CA HIS A 496 14.15 -19.56 -18.23
C HIS A 496 13.19 -18.98 -19.29
N LEU A 497 12.03 -19.60 -19.48
CA LEU A 497 11.03 -19.16 -20.46
C LEU A 497 10.50 -17.75 -20.16
N LEU A 498 10.21 -17.45 -18.89
CA LEU A 498 9.77 -16.11 -18.47
C LEU A 498 10.86 -15.06 -18.77
N ARG A 499 12.13 -15.36 -18.48
CA ARG A 499 13.26 -14.45 -18.80
C ARG A 499 13.43 -14.24 -20.30
N GLU A 500 13.26 -15.28 -21.11
CA GLU A 500 13.31 -15.17 -22.57
C GLU A 500 12.18 -14.31 -23.14
N VAL A 501 10.96 -14.46 -22.61
CA VAL A 501 9.83 -13.59 -22.95
C VAL A 501 10.13 -12.14 -22.58
N ALA A 502 10.58 -11.87 -21.35
CA ALA A 502 10.89 -10.51 -20.92
C ALA A 502 12.00 -9.85 -21.73
N ARG A 503 13.07 -10.61 -22.05
CA ARG A 503 14.18 -10.15 -22.90
C ARG A 503 13.69 -9.69 -24.28
N HIS A 504 12.81 -10.47 -24.90
CA HIS A 504 12.25 -10.13 -26.19
C HIS A 504 11.19 -9.02 -26.12
N LEU A 505 10.37 -8.98 -25.06
CA LEU A 505 9.36 -7.94 -24.85
C LEU A 505 10.00 -6.56 -24.67
N THR A 506 11.11 -6.50 -23.94
CA THR A 506 11.81 -5.23 -23.62
C THR A 506 12.44 -4.57 -24.84
N GLY A 507 12.82 -5.35 -25.87
CA GLY A 507 13.43 -4.86 -27.10
C GLY A 507 12.48 -4.70 -28.30
N THR A 508 11.16 -4.80 -28.08
CA THR A 508 10.18 -4.84 -29.18
C THR A 508 9.25 -3.62 -29.18
N ALA A 509 9.09 -2.97 -30.34
CA ALA A 509 7.97 -2.08 -30.60
C ALA A 509 6.70 -2.90 -30.90
N LEU A 510 5.76 -2.95 -29.96
CA LEU A 510 4.42 -3.54 -30.14
C LEU A 510 3.36 -2.45 -30.25
N ASP A 511 2.39 -2.67 -31.13
CA ASP A 511 1.13 -1.91 -31.11
C ASP A 511 0.24 -2.42 -29.96
N PHE A 512 0.46 -1.88 -28.77
CA PHE A 512 -0.34 -2.19 -27.58
C PHE A 512 -1.81 -1.77 -27.72
N ALA A 513 -2.10 -0.82 -28.62
CA ALA A 513 -3.47 -0.42 -28.89
C ALA A 513 -4.24 -1.54 -29.58
N ALA A 514 -3.60 -2.18 -30.55
CA ALA A 514 -4.18 -3.29 -31.29
C ALA A 514 -4.17 -4.61 -30.50
N LEU A 515 -3.24 -4.81 -29.56
CA LEU A 515 -3.06 -6.06 -28.79
C LEU A 515 -4.18 -6.35 -27.77
N GLY A 516 -4.88 -5.32 -27.30
CA GLY A 516 -5.92 -5.48 -26.26
C GLY A 516 -5.36 -5.56 -24.83
N SER A 517 -6.22 -5.31 -23.82
CA SER A 517 -5.80 -5.12 -22.43
C SER A 517 -5.32 -6.41 -21.80
N ASP A 518 -6.02 -7.51 -22.07
CA ASP A 518 -5.81 -8.77 -21.36
C ASP A 518 -4.49 -9.41 -21.80
N ALA A 519 -4.15 -9.28 -23.08
CA ALA A 519 -2.87 -9.69 -23.64
C ALA A 519 -1.73 -8.75 -23.22
N THR A 520 -1.97 -7.43 -23.21
CA THR A 520 -1.01 -6.44 -22.70
C THR A 520 -0.67 -6.72 -21.24
N GLU A 521 -1.67 -6.91 -20.37
CA GLU A 521 -1.46 -7.23 -18.96
C GLU A 521 -0.74 -8.58 -18.78
N ALA A 522 -1.10 -9.59 -19.59
CA ALA A 522 -0.48 -10.91 -19.54
C ALA A 522 1.00 -10.91 -19.94
N LEU A 523 1.41 -10.04 -20.85
CA LEU A 523 2.82 -9.83 -21.22
C LEU A 523 3.54 -9.02 -20.14
N TRP A 524 2.97 -7.89 -19.73
CA TRP A 524 3.64 -6.94 -18.83
C TRP A 524 3.70 -7.39 -17.37
N GLN A 525 2.90 -8.38 -16.96
CA GLN A 525 3.11 -9.02 -15.66
C GLN A 525 4.44 -9.77 -15.56
N ILE A 526 5.06 -10.18 -16.68
CA ILE A 526 6.28 -11.01 -16.66
C ILE A 526 7.50 -10.18 -16.23
N PRO A 527 7.83 -9.02 -16.84
CA PRO A 527 8.95 -8.21 -16.35
C PRO A 527 8.79 -7.81 -14.89
N ALA A 528 7.59 -7.40 -14.46
CA ALA A 528 7.33 -7.05 -13.07
C ALA A 528 7.53 -8.23 -12.10
N LEU A 529 7.08 -9.44 -12.49
CA LEU A 529 7.35 -10.65 -11.73
C LEU A 529 8.86 -10.95 -11.65
N LEU A 530 9.59 -10.81 -12.77
CA LEU A 530 11.03 -11.06 -12.78
C LEU A 530 11.78 -10.06 -11.92
N ASP A 531 11.41 -8.78 -11.94
CA ASP A 531 11.94 -7.78 -11.02
C ASP A 531 11.71 -8.22 -9.56
N ASP A 532 10.52 -8.71 -9.23
CA ASP A 532 10.18 -9.23 -7.89
C ASP A 532 10.89 -10.56 -7.52
N LEU A 533 11.36 -11.34 -8.51
CA LEU A 533 12.11 -12.57 -8.32
C LEU A 533 13.63 -12.31 -8.23
N ASP A 534 14.14 -11.37 -9.03
CA ASP A 534 15.55 -11.04 -9.19
C ASP A 534 16.02 -9.91 -8.25
N ALA A 535 15.11 -9.11 -7.68
CA ALA A 535 15.45 -8.12 -6.64
C ALA A 535 16.12 -8.76 -5.40
N ALA A 536 16.00 -10.07 -5.26
CA ALA A 536 16.84 -10.94 -4.44
C ALA A 536 18.30 -10.99 -4.96
N GLY A 537 19.02 -9.86 -4.97
CA GLY A 537 20.46 -9.85 -5.25
C GLY A 537 21.02 -8.71 -6.10
N SER A 538 20.19 -7.84 -6.67
CA SER A 538 20.68 -6.66 -7.41
C SER A 538 20.65 -5.40 -6.52
N PRO A 539 21.71 -4.58 -6.50
CA PRO A 539 21.59 -3.22 -5.97
C PRO A 539 20.58 -2.47 -6.84
N SER A 540 19.42 -2.16 -6.26
CA SER A 540 18.52 -1.16 -6.81
C SER A 540 19.23 0.21 -6.84
N ALA A 541 18.61 1.18 -7.51
CA ALA A 541 19.08 2.58 -7.58
C ALA A 541 19.75 3.05 -6.27
N PRO A 542 20.82 3.87 -6.35
CA PRO A 542 21.77 4.12 -5.25
C PRO A 542 21.18 4.60 -3.90
N ASP A 543 19.90 5.00 -3.88
CA ASP A 543 19.20 5.51 -2.69
C ASP A 543 18.11 4.57 -2.13
N ARG A 544 17.90 3.35 -2.67
CA ARG A 544 16.87 2.41 -2.19
C ARG A 544 17.46 1.06 -1.77
N PRO A 545 17.18 0.56 -0.56
CA PRO A 545 17.59 -0.79 -0.16
C PRO A 545 16.98 -1.84 -1.11
N PRO A 546 17.70 -2.94 -1.39
CA PRO A 546 17.20 -4.03 -2.24
C PRO A 546 15.90 -4.61 -1.66
N ALA A 547 14.95 -4.96 -2.53
CA ALA A 547 13.70 -5.56 -2.09
C ALA A 547 13.96 -6.99 -1.56
N PRO A 548 13.27 -7.41 -0.49
CA PRO A 548 13.52 -8.72 0.11
C PRO A 548 13.04 -9.86 -0.80
N ALA A 549 13.81 -10.94 -0.86
CA ALA A 549 13.40 -12.17 -1.51
C ALA A 549 12.21 -12.78 -0.75
N LEU A 550 11.07 -12.98 -1.43
CA LEU A 550 9.89 -13.57 -0.80
C LEU A 550 9.78 -15.06 -1.16
N PRO A 551 9.55 -15.96 -0.17
CA PRO A 551 9.35 -17.38 -0.42
C PRO A 551 8.04 -17.60 -1.19
N ARG A 552 8.11 -18.43 -2.22
CA ARG A 552 6.99 -18.72 -3.13
C ARG A 552 6.87 -20.21 -3.40
N LEU A 553 5.64 -20.72 -3.40
CA LEU A 553 5.32 -22.03 -3.92
C LEU A 553 4.98 -21.91 -5.41
N TRP A 554 5.76 -22.57 -6.25
CA TRP A 554 5.42 -22.83 -7.64
C TRP A 554 4.63 -24.12 -7.70
N TRP A 555 3.42 -24.11 -8.23
CA TRP A 555 2.55 -25.29 -8.25
C TRP A 555 1.46 -25.16 -9.32
N ALA A 556 0.79 -26.29 -9.62
CA ALA A 556 -0.27 -26.34 -10.60
C ALA A 556 -1.54 -26.93 -9.99
N PRO A 557 -2.52 -26.12 -9.56
CA PRO A 557 -3.75 -26.64 -8.96
C PRO A 557 -4.58 -27.48 -9.96
N ARG A 558 -4.40 -27.23 -11.26
CA ARG A 558 -5.09 -27.87 -12.37
C ARG A 558 -4.13 -27.99 -13.54
N GLU A 559 -4.45 -28.88 -14.47
CA GLU A 559 -3.72 -28.96 -15.75
C GLU A 559 -3.80 -27.61 -16.47
N GLY A 560 -2.67 -27.13 -16.98
CA GLY A 560 -2.62 -25.86 -17.69
C GLY A 560 -2.60 -24.60 -16.83
N GLU A 561 -2.60 -24.70 -15.50
CA GLU A 561 -2.57 -23.54 -14.59
C GLU A 561 -1.29 -23.56 -13.75
N LEU A 562 -0.43 -22.55 -13.88
CA LEU A 562 0.74 -22.35 -13.02
C LEU A 562 0.48 -21.20 -12.04
N LEU A 563 0.63 -21.46 -10.76
CA LEU A 563 0.55 -20.47 -9.69
C LEU A 563 1.88 -20.33 -8.97
N LEU A 564 2.28 -19.08 -8.71
CA LEU A 564 3.39 -18.69 -7.86
C LEU A 564 2.79 -18.03 -6.62
N THR A 565 2.55 -18.81 -5.57
CA THR A 565 1.90 -18.32 -4.36
C THR A 565 2.94 -17.85 -3.35
N CYS A 566 2.92 -16.57 -2.98
CA CYS A 566 3.75 -16.04 -1.89
C CYS A 566 3.32 -16.68 -0.56
N LEU A 567 4.30 -17.27 0.12
CA LEU A 567 4.08 -18.01 1.37
C LEU A 567 4.20 -17.10 2.60
N ASP A 568 5.13 -16.15 2.56
CA ASP A 568 5.39 -15.18 3.62
C ASP A 568 5.77 -13.82 3.02
N ALA A 569 5.02 -12.78 3.35
CA ALA A 569 5.25 -11.41 2.89
C ALA A 569 5.77 -10.48 4.01
N ALA A 570 6.09 -11.04 5.20
CA ALA A 570 6.56 -10.29 6.35
C ALA A 570 7.70 -9.31 6.04
N PRO A 571 8.76 -9.68 5.28
CA PRO A 571 9.84 -8.75 4.96
C PRO A 571 9.38 -7.52 4.18
N ALA A 572 8.48 -7.69 3.20
CA ALA A 572 7.95 -6.61 2.38
C ALA A 572 7.02 -5.68 3.18
N ILE A 573 6.21 -6.25 4.08
CA ILE A 573 5.33 -5.50 4.97
C ILE A 573 6.16 -4.64 5.91
N GLY A 574 7.11 -5.25 6.63
CA GLY A 574 7.95 -4.55 7.60
C GLY A 574 8.80 -3.46 6.95
N ALA A 575 9.37 -3.72 5.75
CA ALA A 575 10.10 -2.70 5.01
C ALA A 575 9.20 -1.50 4.65
N THR A 576 7.99 -1.78 4.16
CA THR A 576 7.03 -0.72 3.78
C THR A 576 6.54 0.08 4.98
N LEU A 577 6.22 -0.55 6.10
CA LEU A 577 5.76 0.14 7.31
C LEU A 577 6.81 1.13 7.84
N ARG A 578 8.10 0.76 7.77
CA ARG A 578 9.22 1.59 8.24
C ARG A 578 9.54 2.78 7.33
N GLU A 579 8.99 2.85 6.12
CA GLU A 579 9.11 4.05 5.26
C GLU A 579 8.26 5.22 5.77
N PHE A 580 7.23 4.94 6.57
CA PHE A 580 6.31 5.96 7.08
C PHE A 580 6.85 6.61 8.35
N GLY A 581 6.47 7.87 8.57
CA GLY A 581 6.85 8.60 9.78
C GLY A 581 6.22 8.03 11.05
N GLY A 582 5.12 7.29 10.90
CA GLY A 582 4.60 6.37 11.89
C GLY A 582 3.38 5.61 11.39
N ALA A 583 3.06 4.50 12.04
CA ALA A 583 1.98 3.61 11.68
C ALA A 583 1.19 3.11 12.91
N VAL A 584 -0.13 3.03 12.77
CA VAL A 584 -1.01 2.37 13.74
C VAL A 584 -1.71 1.20 13.06
N LEU A 585 -1.45 -0.01 13.53
CA LEU A 585 -2.07 -1.26 13.08
C LEU A 585 -3.22 -1.60 14.03
N ALA A 586 -4.45 -1.36 13.60
CA ALA A 586 -5.64 -1.51 14.42
C ALA A 586 -6.46 -2.76 14.05
N SER A 587 -6.89 -3.53 15.05
CA SER A 587 -7.76 -4.69 14.84
C SER A 587 -8.37 -5.18 16.16
N ALA A 588 -9.42 -5.99 16.10
CA ALA A 588 -9.99 -6.65 17.27
C ALA A 588 -9.24 -7.92 17.70
N THR A 589 -8.40 -8.46 16.83
CA THR A 589 -7.78 -9.78 17.01
C THR A 589 -6.32 -9.75 16.57
N LEU A 590 -5.50 -8.94 17.25
CA LEU A 590 -4.04 -8.91 17.03
C LEU A 590 -3.32 -9.94 17.90
N SER A 591 -3.92 -10.32 19.03
CA SER A 591 -3.35 -11.33 19.92
C SER A 591 -3.37 -12.74 19.30
N PRO A 592 -2.30 -13.52 19.45
CA PRO A 592 -1.04 -13.19 20.13
C PRO A 592 -0.16 -12.23 19.31
N LEU A 593 0.30 -11.15 19.95
CA LEU A 593 0.99 -10.06 19.24
C LEU A 593 2.27 -10.52 18.55
N ASP A 594 3.07 -11.37 19.19
CA ASP A 594 4.33 -11.86 18.62
C ASP A 594 4.11 -12.55 17.27
N GLY A 595 3.03 -13.33 17.16
CA GLY A 595 2.66 -14.00 15.91
C GLY A 595 2.25 -13.02 14.81
N PHE A 596 1.47 -12.00 15.18
CA PHE A 596 1.07 -10.95 14.24
C PHE A 596 2.24 -10.06 13.81
N ALA A 597 3.09 -9.65 14.76
CA ALA A 597 4.30 -8.86 14.54
C ALA A 597 5.27 -9.61 13.62
N ALA A 598 5.51 -10.89 13.86
CA ALA A 598 6.32 -11.75 12.99
C ALA A 598 5.74 -11.86 11.58
N ALA A 599 4.41 -12.04 11.44
CA ALA A 599 3.75 -12.07 10.13
C ALA A 599 3.80 -10.73 9.37
N CYS A 600 4.13 -9.63 10.06
CA CYS A 600 4.33 -8.31 9.48
C CYS A 600 5.81 -7.90 9.37
N GLY A 601 6.76 -8.76 9.77
CA GLY A 601 8.20 -8.48 9.76
C GLY A 601 8.62 -7.41 10.77
N LEU A 602 7.92 -7.34 11.90
CA LEU A 602 8.12 -6.39 13.00
C LEU A 602 8.76 -7.02 14.24
N ASP A 603 9.07 -8.32 14.17
CA ASP A 603 9.77 -9.12 15.18
C ASP A 603 11.27 -8.84 15.22
N ALA A 604 11.86 -8.38 14.11
CA ALA A 604 13.25 -7.97 14.03
C ALA A 604 13.42 -6.43 14.16
N PRO A 605 14.44 -5.95 14.90
CA PRO A 605 14.78 -4.53 14.92
C PRO A 605 15.12 -4.04 13.51
N PRO A 606 14.88 -2.76 13.19
CA PRO A 606 15.26 -2.21 11.91
C PRO A 606 16.76 -2.40 11.66
N ASP A 607 17.11 -2.76 10.43
CA ASP A 607 18.50 -2.76 9.97
C ASP A 607 18.96 -1.31 9.81
N LEU A 608 19.34 -0.69 10.94
CA LEU A 608 19.96 0.62 10.94
C LEU A 608 21.41 0.43 10.49
N PRO A 609 21.88 1.19 9.47
CA PRO A 609 23.26 1.07 9.02
C PRO A 609 24.19 1.28 10.22
N PRO A 610 25.18 0.38 10.44
CA PRO A 610 26.11 0.55 11.53
C PRO A 610 26.80 1.92 11.38
N PRO A 611 27.12 2.59 12.49
CA PRO A 611 27.92 3.80 12.42
C PRO A 611 29.20 3.49 11.63
N PRO A 612 29.70 4.44 10.81
CA PRO A 612 30.88 4.21 9.98
C PRO A 612 32.03 3.68 10.85
N PRO A 613 32.80 2.68 10.37
CA PRO A 613 33.87 2.10 11.15
C PRO A 613 34.85 3.19 11.58
N PRO A 614 35.38 3.13 12.81
CA PRO A 614 36.38 4.07 13.24
C PRO A 614 37.57 4.03 12.27
N PRO A 615 38.19 5.17 11.94
CA PRO A 615 39.39 5.18 11.10
C PRO A 615 40.44 4.25 11.71
N SER A 616 41.14 3.49 10.86
CA SER A 616 42.21 2.58 11.29
C SER A 616 43.19 3.30 12.22
N ALA A 617 43.43 2.74 13.40
CA ALA A 617 44.44 3.26 14.32
C ALA A 617 45.79 3.32 13.57
N PRO A 618 46.52 4.45 13.63
CA PRO A 618 47.82 4.52 12.97
C PRO A 618 48.78 3.49 13.56
N GLU A 619 49.62 2.89 12.71
CA GLU A 619 50.57 1.82 13.08
C GLU A 619 51.53 2.19 14.22
N ARG A 620 51.68 3.50 14.53
CA ARG A 620 52.42 4.00 15.70
C ARG A 620 51.70 5.18 16.34
N LEU A 621 51.28 5.02 17.60
CA LEU A 621 50.63 6.08 18.41
C LEU A 621 51.45 7.36 18.57
N GLY A 622 52.77 7.33 18.34
CA GLY A 622 53.67 8.48 18.48
C GLY A 622 53.74 9.44 17.28
N ALA A 623 53.05 9.16 16.16
CA ALA A 623 53.14 9.96 14.94
C ALA A 623 52.02 11.00 14.76
N LEU A 624 50.99 10.98 15.61
CA LEU A 624 49.86 11.91 15.51
C LEU A 624 50.16 13.23 16.22
N ASN A 625 50.03 14.35 15.50
CA ASN A 625 50.04 15.66 16.14
C ASN A 625 48.74 15.89 16.93
N LYS A 626 48.74 16.88 17.84
CA LYS A 626 47.61 17.21 18.73
C LYS A 626 46.28 17.48 18.00
N ARG A 627 46.34 17.95 16.74
CA ARG A 627 45.16 18.19 15.91
C ARG A 627 44.59 16.87 15.38
N ASP A 628 45.45 15.97 14.93
CA ASP A 628 45.06 14.66 14.40
C ASP A 628 44.61 13.71 15.51
N THR A 629 45.19 13.78 16.72
CA THR A 629 44.68 13.06 17.90
C THR A 629 43.27 13.51 18.27
N ARG A 630 42.98 14.82 18.25
CA ARG A 630 41.64 15.37 18.50
C ARG A 630 40.64 15.07 17.40
N LYS A 631 41.10 14.82 16.17
CA LYS A 631 40.28 14.41 15.03
C LYS A 631 39.93 12.93 15.12
N LEU A 632 40.91 12.07 15.42
CA LEU A 632 40.74 10.64 15.65
C LEU A 632 39.81 10.37 16.85
N PHE A 633 39.99 11.08 17.97
CA PHE A 633 39.11 10.95 19.15
C PHE A 633 37.66 11.39 18.89
N ARG A 634 37.45 12.28 17.92
CA ARG A 634 36.10 12.67 17.43
C ARG A 634 35.51 11.66 16.42
N GLN A 635 36.33 10.81 15.84
CA GLN A 635 35.97 9.84 14.80
C GLN A 635 35.88 8.39 15.33
N LEU A 636 36.40 8.13 16.54
CA LEU A 636 36.12 6.90 17.27
C LEU A 636 34.64 6.93 17.68
N THR A 637 33.86 5.97 17.17
CA THR A 637 32.43 5.82 17.43
C THR A 637 32.15 5.98 18.93
N SER A 638 31.56 7.10 19.31
CA SER A 638 31.35 7.40 20.72
C SER A 638 30.27 6.47 21.29
N GLY A 639 30.36 6.07 22.56
CA GLY A 639 29.29 5.29 23.20
C GLY A 639 27.90 5.93 23.06
N ALA A 640 27.83 7.25 22.88
CA ALA A 640 26.61 8.00 22.60
C ALA A 640 26.00 7.70 21.21
N GLU A 641 26.78 7.36 20.18
CA GLU A 641 26.25 6.95 18.88
C GLU A 641 25.67 5.54 18.92
N LEU A 642 26.32 4.61 19.64
CA LEU A 642 25.77 3.28 19.88
C LEU A 642 24.47 3.33 20.70
N LEU A 643 24.42 4.18 21.73
CA LEU A 643 23.20 4.46 22.49
C LEU A 643 22.08 5.03 21.60
N ARG A 644 22.37 5.97 20.70
CA ARG A 644 21.36 6.50 19.75
C ARG A 644 20.83 5.46 18.77
N VAL A 645 21.68 4.55 18.30
CA VAL A 645 21.23 3.45 17.42
C VAL A 645 20.34 2.50 18.19
N GLU A 646 20.67 2.19 19.45
CA GLU A 646 19.85 1.35 20.32
C GLU A 646 18.52 2.03 20.70
N GLU A 647 18.54 3.31 21.06
CA GLU A 647 17.33 4.12 21.29
C GLU A 647 16.45 4.18 20.04
N ALA A 648 17.04 4.35 18.85
CA ALA A 648 16.31 4.33 17.59
C ALA A 648 15.73 2.95 17.26
N ARG A 649 16.44 1.86 17.61
CA ARG A 649 15.92 0.48 17.49
C ARG A 649 14.75 0.24 18.43
N GLN A 650 14.86 0.66 19.69
CA GLN A 650 13.80 0.52 20.68
C GLN A 650 12.57 1.38 20.34
N ALA A 651 12.79 2.61 19.85
CA ALA A 651 11.72 3.45 19.33
C ALA A 651 10.99 2.80 18.14
N ALA A 652 11.72 2.12 17.25
CA ALA A 652 11.17 1.47 16.08
C ALA A 652 10.47 0.12 16.34
N ALA A 653 10.58 -0.43 17.55
CA ALA A 653 9.88 -1.66 17.92
C ALA A 653 8.36 -1.41 18.05
N PRO A 654 7.52 -2.37 17.64
CA PRO A 654 6.07 -2.23 17.77
C PRO A 654 5.66 -2.24 19.24
N VAL A 655 4.82 -1.28 19.64
CA VAL A 655 4.22 -1.26 20.98
C VAL A 655 2.78 -1.75 20.93
N HIS A 656 2.39 -2.59 21.89
CA HIS A 656 1.01 -3.03 22.05
C HIS A 656 0.21 -2.02 22.87
N LEU A 657 -0.94 -1.61 22.35
CA LEU A 657 -1.98 -0.96 23.14
C LEU A 657 -3.25 -1.79 23.04
N ARG A 658 -3.76 -2.29 24.16
CA ARG A 658 -5.08 -2.91 24.24
C ARG A 658 -6.08 -1.94 24.84
N ALA A 659 -7.19 -1.72 24.14
CA ALA A 659 -8.27 -0.87 24.61
C ALA A 659 -8.88 -1.39 25.92
N VAL A 660 -9.08 -0.46 26.86
CA VAL A 660 -9.76 -0.75 28.13
C VAL A 660 -11.26 -0.87 27.87
N THR A 661 -11.86 -2.02 28.20
CA THR A 661 -13.29 -2.30 27.91
C THR A 661 -14.02 -2.91 29.11
N PRO A 662 -14.23 -2.15 30.20
CA PRO A 662 -14.79 -2.68 31.45
C PRO A 662 -16.23 -3.17 31.26
N TRP A 663 -16.96 -2.61 30.29
CA TRP A 663 -18.32 -3.04 29.95
C TRP A 663 -18.42 -4.43 29.30
N ARG A 664 -17.28 -5.05 28.95
CA ARG A 664 -17.23 -6.44 28.47
C ARG A 664 -16.96 -7.44 29.59
N GLU A 665 -16.51 -7.00 30.76
CA GLU A 665 -16.33 -7.88 31.91
C GLU A 665 -17.68 -8.51 32.25
N HIS A 666 -17.71 -9.83 32.38
CA HIS A 666 -18.93 -10.61 32.65
C HIS A 666 -20.05 -10.49 31.59
N SER A 667 -19.74 -9.98 30.39
CA SER A 667 -20.72 -9.93 29.29
C SER A 667 -20.92 -11.27 28.58
N TYR A 668 -20.03 -12.23 28.82
CA TYR A 668 -20.12 -13.59 28.27
C TYR A 668 -20.27 -14.62 29.38
N ASP A 669 -21.23 -15.52 29.21
CA ASP A 669 -21.32 -16.76 29.97
C ASP A 669 -20.89 -17.91 29.06
N LEU A 670 -19.74 -18.53 29.33
CA LEU A 670 -19.16 -19.55 28.46
C LEU A 670 -19.25 -20.96 29.04
N ALA A 671 -19.41 -21.92 28.12
CA ALA A 671 -19.18 -23.33 28.39
C ALA A 671 -18.32 -23.98 27.28
N PHE A 672 -17.47 -24.91 27.68
CA PHE A 672 -16.61 -25.70 26.81
C PHE A 672 -17.14 -27.12 26.71
N ASP A 673 -17.52 -27.56 25.51
CA ASP A 673 -18.08 -28.89 25.32
C ASP A 673 -16.99 -29.94 25.12
N ALA A 674 -16.75 -30.76 26.16
CA ALA A 674 -15.78 -31.86 26.13
C ALA A 674 -16.35 -33.14 25.49
N ARG A 675 -17.66 -33.22 25.26
CA ARG A 675 -18.35 -34.42 24.72
C ARG A 675 -18.00 -34.69 23.26
N VAL A 676 -17.55 -33.67 22.52
CA VAL A 676 -17.43 -33.71 21.06
C VAL A 676 -16.00 -33.48 20.56
N ASP A 677 -15.58 -34.28 19.59
CA ASP A 677 -14.46 -33.95 18.70
C ASP A 677 -14.94 -33.59 17.30
N THR A 678 -14.60 -32.37 16.88
CA THR A 678 -14.92 -31.82 15.57
C THR A 678 -13.80 -31.99 14.55
N SER A 679 -12.72 -32.72 14.89
CA SER A 679 -11.66 -33.06 13.96
C SER A 679 -12.21 -33.82 12.75
N PHE A 680 -11.60 -33.65 11.58
CA PHE A 680 -12.11 -34.24 10.33
C PHE A 680 -12.30 -35.77 10.44
N GLN A 681 -11.43 -36.45 11.19
CA GLN A 681 -11.45 -37.91 11.39
C GLN A 681 -12.60 -38.37 12.30
N HIS A 682 -13.00 -37.56 13.28
CA HIS A 682 -13.97 -37.97 14.30
C HIS A 682 -15.34 -37.28 14.20
N ARG A 683 -15.44 -36.16 13.46
CA ARG A 683 -16.64 -35.31 13.45
C ARG A 683 -17.92 -36.04 13.07
N SER A 684 -17.88 -37.00 12.15
CA SER A 684 -19.06 -37.76 11.70
C SER A 684 -19.71 -38.56 12.84
N HIS A 685 -18.93 -39.03 13.81
CA HIS A 685 -19.45 -39.76 14.97
C HIS A 685 -20.19 -38.85 15.95
N HIS A 686 -20.04 -37.53 15.83
CA HIS A 686 -20.60 -36.55 16.75
C HIS A 686 -21.66 -35.63 16.12
N TYR A 687 -22.15 -35.95 14.91
CA TYR A 687 -23.18 -35.13 14.26
C TYR A 687 -24.49 -35.12 15.06
N ALA A 688 -24.93 -36.28 15.55
CA ALA A 688 -26.13 -36.39 16.38
C ALA A 688 -26.03 -35.57 17.68
N THR A 689 -24.90 -35.65 18.39
CA THR A 689 -24.65 -34.84 19.59
C THR A 689 -24.66 -33.35 19.28
N THR A 690 -24.07 -32.94 18.15
CA THR A 690 -24.05 -31.54 17.72
C THR A 690 -25.47 -31.03 17.41
N ALA A 691 -26.28 -31.82 16.68
CA ALA A 691 -27.67 -31.50 16.41
C ALA A 691 -28.52 -31.41 17.71
N ALA A 692 -28.31 -32.33 18.65
CA ALA A 692 -28.98 -32.32 19.96
C ALA A 692 -28.62 -31.08 20.79
N THR A 693 -27.34 -30.70 20.83
CA THR A 693 -26.89 -29.47 21.51
C THR A 693 -27.52 -28.22 20.88
N ILE A 694 -27.63 -28.15 19.55
CA ILE A 694 -28.29 -27.02 18.85
C ILE A 694 -29.77 -26.93 19.24
N ALA A 695 -30.48 -28.06 19.24
CA ALA A 695 -31.89 -28.11 19.62
C ALA A 695 -32.11 -27.68 21.09
N ALA A 696 -31.26 -28.19 22.01
CA ALA A 696 -31.32 -27.82 23.43
C ALA A 696 -31.01 -26.33 23.66
N LEU A 697 -30.00 -25.80 22.97
CA LEU A 697 -29.63 -24.39 23.05
C LEU A 697 -30.74 -23.47 22.51
N SER A 698 -31.36 -23.85 21.38
CA SER A 698 -32.48 -23.12 20.80
C SER A 698 -33.71 -23.12 21.72
N ALA A 699 -34.02 -24.27 22.34
CA ALA A 699 -35.13 -24.37 23.29
C ALA A 699 -34.93 -23.49 24.53
N ALA A 700 -33.69 -23.35 25.01
CA ALA A 700 -33.36 -22.50 26.16
C ALA A 700 -33.35 -21.00 25.82
N ALA A 701 -33.03 -20.62 24.58
CA ALA A 701 -32.79 -19.23 24.23
C ALA A 701 -34.04 -18.36 24.18
N GLY A 702 -35.18 -18.92 23.74
CA GLY A 702 -36.43 -18.17 23.51
C GLY A 702 -36.37 -17.12 22.38
N THR A 703 -35.19 -16.93 21.79
CA THR A 703 -34.90 -16.07 20.64
C THR A 703 -34.00 -16.85 19.66
N PRO A 704 -33.86 -16.41 18.41
CA PRO A 704 -32.96 -17.07 17.45
C PRO A 704 -31.53 -17.18 17.99
N ILE A 705 -30.90 -18.32 17.73
CA ILE A 705 -29.50 -18.58 18.11
C ILE A 705 -28.55 -18.44 16.91
N ALA A 706 -27.28 -18.13 17.16
CA ALA A 706 -26.24 -18.20 16.13
C ALA A 706 -25.40 -19.47 16.29
N VAL A 707 -25.22 -20.23 15.20
CA VAL A 707 -24.35 -21.41 15.17
C VAL A 707 -23.26 -21.19 14.14
N PHE A 708 -22.01 -21.12 14.59
CA PHE A 708 -20.85 -20.88 13.75
C PHE A 708 -20.15 -22.18 13.37
N PHE A 709 -20.04 -22.45 12.08
CA PHE A 709 -19.40 -23.64 11.51
C PHE A 709 -18.07 -23.31 10.81
N PRO A 710 -17.10 -24.23 10.79
CA PRO A 710 -15.82 -24.03 10.12
C PRO A 710 -15.92 -24.21 8.59
N SER A 711 -17.01 -24.78 8.06
CA SER A 711 -17.22 -24.98 6.62
C SER A 711 -18.70 -25.18 6.28
N TYR A 712 -19.09 -24.82 5.06
CA TYR A 712 -20.45 -25.09 4.52
C TYR A 712 -20.79 -26.58 4.55
N ALA A 713 -19.87 -27.45 4.12
CA ALA A 713 -20.10 -28.89 4.10
C ALA A 713 -20.42 -29.46 5.49
N TYR A 714 -19.80 -28.92 6.54
CA TYR A 714 -20.13 -29.34 7.90
C TYR A 714 -21.49 -28.80 8.35
N ALA A 715 -21.81 -27.53 8.05
CA ALA A 715 -23.13 -26.97 8.34
C ALA A 715 -24.25 -27.78 7.67
N GLU A 716 -24.11 -28.10 6.38
CA GLU A 716 -25.07 -28.90 5.59
C GLU A 716 -25.27 -30.31 6.19
N SER A 717 -24.19 -30.96 6.63
CA SER A 717 -24.27 -32.27 7.29
C SER A 717 -25.10 -32.20 8.58
N ILE A 718 -24.92 -31.15 9.38
CA ILE A 718 -25.67 -30.96 10.63
C ILE A 718 -27.13 -30.56 10.37
N VAL A 719 -27.44 -29.84 9.28
CA VAL A 719 -28.83 -29.55 8.89
C VAL A 719 -29.62 -30.83 8.67
N SER A 720 -29.03 -31.80 7.96
CA SER A 720 -29.67 -33.10 7.72
C SER A 720 -29.99 -33.82 9.04
N GLU A 721 -29.03 -33.90 9.95
CA GLU A 721 -29.21 -34.55 11.26
C GLU A 721 -30.19 -33.81 12.17
N ALA A 722 -30.10 -32.48 12.23
CA ALA A 722 -30.98 -31.66 13.05
C ALA A 722 -32.44 -31.69 12.56
N SER A 723 -32.66 -31.74 11.24
CA SER A 723 -34.01 -31.87 10.66
C SER A 723 -34.64 -33.22 10.98
N ASN A 724 -33.84 -34.29 11.11
CA ASN A 724 -34.32 -35.60 11.53
C ASN A 724 -34.62 -35.66 13.04
N LEU A 725 -33.76 -35.07 13.86
CA LEU A 725 -33.87 -35.10 15.32
C LEU A 725 -34.98 -34.17 15.85
N ALA A 726 -35.11 -32.98 15.26
CA ALA A 726 -36.06 -31.94 15.67
C ALA A 726 -36.72 -31.28 14.44
N PRO A 727 -37.71 -31.93 13.81
CA PRO A 727 -38.34 -31.44 12.57
C PRO A 727 -39.01 -30.06 12.67
N ALA A 728 -39.34 -29.61 13.89
CA ALA A 728 -39.94 -28.30 14.13
C ALA A 728 -38.92 -27.14 14.17
N LEU A 729 -37.62 -27.45 14.25
CA LEU A 729 -36.56 -26.45 14.35
C LEU A 729 -36.30 -25.81 12.98
N ARG A 730 -36.56 -24.51 12.84
CA ARG A 730 -36.36 -23.77 11.59
C ARG A 730 -34.91 -23.32 11.49
N LEU A 731 -34.18 -23.87 10.52
CA LEU A 731 -32.77 -23.61 10.29
C LEU A 731 -32.56 -22.68 9.09
N ALA A 732 -31.83 -21.58 9.29
CA ALA A 732 -31.38 -20.70 8.21
C ALA A 732 -29.89 -20.91 7.96
N VAL A 733 -29.54 -21.48 6.80
CA VAL A 733 -28.14 -21.70 6.41
C VAL A 733 -27.64 -20.52 5.60
N GLN A 734 -26.51 -19.95 6.00
CA GLN A 734 -25.88 -18.84 5.30
C GLN A 734 -25.74 -19.16 3.79
N PRO A 735 -26.29 -18.33 2.90
CA PRO A 735 -26.13 -18.50 1.45
C PRO A 735 -24.80 -17.95 0.95
N ARG A 736 -24.38 -18.36 -0.25
CA ARG A 736 -23.18 -17.85 -0.93
C ARG A 736 -23.46 -16.55 -1.70
N LEU A 737 -23.94 -15.52 -0.99
CA LEU A 737 -24.27 -14.22 -1.57
C LEU A 737 -23.04 -13.32 -1.68
N ARG A 738 -22.93 -12.57 -2.79
CA ARG A 738 -21.85 -11.58 -3.00
C ARG A 738 -22.26 -10.15 -2.65
N ASP A 739 -23.55 -9.83 -2.76
CA ASP A 739 -24.08 -8.49 -2.53
C ASP A 739 -24.36 -8.24 -1.03
N LEU A 740 -23.93 -7.08 -0.53
CA LEU A 740 -24.06 -6.73 0.89
C LEU A 740 -25.51 -6.45 1.29
N ALA A 741 -26.31 -5.84 0.40
CA ALA A 741 -27.72 -5.56 0.69
C ALA A 741 -28.51 -6.88 0.81
N ALA A 742 -28.28 -7.82 -0.11
CA ALA A 742 -28.84 -9.17 -0.04
C ALA A 742 -28.37 -9.93 1.21
N GLN A 743 -27.09 -9.83 1.58
CA GLN A 743 -26.58 -10.42 2.83
C GLN A 743 -27.30 -9.85 4.07
N SER A 744 -27.49 -8.53 4.11
CA SER A 744 -28.13 -7.84 5.25
C SER A 744 -29.62 -8.21 5.34
N ALA A 745 -30.31 -8.23 4.19
CA ALA A 745 -31.72 -8.64 4.10
C ALA A 745 -31.91 -10.09 4.59
N TRP A 746 -31.04 -11.00 4.17
CA TRP A 746 -31.10 -12.40 4.62
C TRP A 746 -30.92 -12.53 6.13
N VAL A 747 -30.02 -11.75 6.75
CA VAL A 747 -29.83 -11.79 8.21
C VAL A 747 -31.08 -11.28 8.93
N GLU A 748 -31.66 -10.16 8.49
CA GLU A 748 -32.87 -9.62 9.12
C GLU A 748 -34.06 -10.58 8.97
N GLU A 749 -34.25 -11.18 7.80
CA GLU A 749 -35.28 -12.20 7.57
C GLU A 749 -35.05 -13.43 8.45
N SER A 750 -33.81 -13.91 8.53
CA SER A 750 -33.47 -15.10 9.32
C SER A 750 -33.64 -14.86 10.82
N LEU A 751 -33.29 -13.67 11.32
CA LEU A 751 -33.54 -13.27 12.71
C LEU A 751 -35.04 -13.16 13.03
N ALA A 752 -35.89 -12.94 12.03
CA ALA A 752 -37.34 -12.87 12.23
C ALA A 752 -38.02 -14.25 12.14
N LEU A 753 -37.50 -15.14 11.28
CA LEU A 753 -38.22 -16.36 10.85
C LEU A 753 -37.58 -17.68 11.29
N ALA A 754 -36.29 -17.69 11.64
CA ALA A 754 -35.58 -18.92 11.99
C ALA A 754 -35.34 -19.04 13.50
N ASP A 755 -35.18 -20.28 13.95
CA ASP A 755 -34.82 -20.59 15.34
C ASP A 755 -33.29 -20.66 15.51
N ALA A 756 -32.56 -21.05 14.45
CA ALA A 756 -31.11 -21.05 14.43
C ALA A 756 -30.53 -20.58 13.08
N LEU A 757 -29.56 -19.67 13.16
CA LEU A 757 -28.80 -19.16 12.02
C LEU A 757 -27.45 -19.85 11.94
N PHE A 758 -27.22 -20.61 10.86
CA PHE A 758 -25.97 -21.32 10.61
C PHE A 758 -25.04 -20.44 9.79
N LEU A 759 -23.96 -19.96 10.41
CA LEU A 759 -22.99 -19.02 9.86
C LEU A 759 -21.64 -19.71 9.63
N VAL A 760 -20.88 -19.30 8.61
CA VAL A 760 -19.58 -19.90 8.28
C VAL A 760 -18.42 -19.01 8.71
N LEU A 761 -17.57 -19.54 9.59
CA LEU A 761 -16.38 -18.86 10.15
C LEU A 761 -15.37 -18.50 9.05
N GLY A 762 -14.87 -17.26 9.08
CA GLY A 762 -13.92 -16.74 8.10
C GLY A 762 -14.52 -16.48 6.71
N SER A 763 -15.84 -16.50 6.57
CA SER A 763 -16.49 -16.00 5.36
C SER A 763 -16.62 -14.47 5.44
N SER A 764 -16.43 -13.78 4.30
CA SER A 764 -16.60 -12.31 4.24
C SER A 764 -17.99 -11.85 4.67
N PHE A 765 -19.00 -12.70 4.46
CA PHE A 765 -20.37 -12.50 4.93
C PHE A 765 -20.42 -12.55 6.45
N ALA A 766 -20.07 -13.67 7.10
CA ALA A 766 -20.12 -13.76 8.56
C ALA A 766 -19.29 -12.66 9.24
N GLU A 767 -18.18 -12.25 8.61
CA GLU A 767 -17.37 -11.13 9.07
C GLU A 767 -17.98 -9.72 8.87
N GLY A 768 -19.04 -9.59 8.07
CA GLY A 768 -19.75 -8.34 7.82
C GLY A 768 -21.02 -8.19 8.67
N ILE A 769 -21.43 -9.22 9.41
CA ILE A 769 -22.70 -9.18 10.14
C ILE A 769 -22.56 -8.37 11.41
N ASP A 770 -23.36 -7.30 11.48
CA ASP A 770 -23.35 -6.33 12.56
C ASP A 770 -24.59 -6.37 13.45
N SER A 771 -25.67 -7.01 12.99
CA SER A 771 -27.00 -7.03 13.64
C SER A 771 -27.21 -8.13 14.68
N LEU A 772 -26.26 -9.05 14.87
CA LEU A 772 -26.39 -10.13 15.87
C LEU A 772 -26.40 -9.58 17.31
N GLY A 773 -25.59 -8.56 17.57
CA GLY A 773 -25.36 -8.04 18.93
C GLY A 773 -26.63 -7.46 19.56
N GLY A 774 -26.99 -7.97 20.74
CA GLY A 774 -28.22 -7.58 21.45
C GLY A 774 -29.52 -8.19 20.90
N ARG A 775 -29.46 -8.97 19.81
CA ARG A 775 -30.60 -9.75 19.28
C ARG A 775 -30.44 -11.25 19.45
N ILE A 776 -29.20 -11.72 19.56
CA ILE A 776 -28.86 -13.11 19.85
C ILE A 776 -28.35 -13.20 21.29
N SER A 777 -29.05 -13.98 22.10
CA SER A 777 -28.70 -14.26 23.50
C SER A 777 -27.83 -15.50 23.65
N HIS A 778 -27.93 -16.45 22.72
CA HIS A 778 -27.25 -17.74 22.78
C HIS A 778 -26.54 -18.07 21.47
N ALA A 779 -25.32 -18.60 21.56
CA ALA A 779 -24.54 -19.00 20.40
C ALA A 779 -23.75 -20.30 20.63
N LEU A 780 -23.44 -20.98 19.53
CA LEU A 780 -22.65 -22.20 19.49
C LEU A 780 -21.51 -22.02 18.47
N VAL A 781 -20.27 -22.31 18.86
CA VAL A 781 -19.12 -22.34 17.94
C VAL A 781 -18.66 -23.77 17.75
N VAL A 782 -18.86 -24.33 16.56
CA VAL A 782 -18.62 -25.74 16.25
C VAL A 782 -17.16 -25.98 15.89
N GLY A 783 -16.32 -26.10 16.92
CA GLY A 783 -14.90 -26.41 16.82
C GLY A 783 -13.99 -25.26 16.37
N PRO A 784 -12.66 -25.43 16.49
CA PRO A 784 -11.70 -24.47 15.96
C PRO A 784 -11.80 -24.34 14.42
N ALA A 785 -11.74 -23.11 13.90
CA ALA A 785 -11.89 -22.82 12.48
C ALA A 785 -10.58 -22.93 11.68
N LEU A 786 -9.86 -24.04 11.86
CA LEU A 786 -8.53 -24.21 11.27
C LEU A 786 -8.58 -24.11 9.73
N PRO A 787 -7.56 -23.50 9.11
CA PRO A 787 -7.39 -23.54 7.66
C PRO A 787 -7.43 -24.97 7.11
N GLU A 788 -7.92 -25.09 5.88
CA GLU A 788 -7.94 -26.36 5.16
C GLU A 788 -6.51 -26.87 4.90
N VAL A 789 -6.33 -28.18 5.03
CA VAL A 789 -5.06 -28.83 4.66
C VAL A 789 -5.00 -28.92 3.14
N ASN A 790 -4.17 -28.07 2.53
CA ASN A 790 -3.96 -28.01 1.09
C ASN A 790 -2.48 -27.80 0.75
N PRO A 791 -2.06 -27.84 -0.53
CA PRO A 791 -0.67 -27.68 -0.93
C PRO A 791 -0.04 -26.38 -0.39
N VAL A 792 -0.77 -25.27 -0.46
CA VAL A 792 -0.31 -23.95 0.02
C VAL A 792 -0.08 -23.97 1.53
N GLN A 793 -1.01 -24.50 2.34
CA GLN A 793 -0.82 -24.57 3.79
C GLN A 793 0.31 -25.53 4.20
N ARG A 794 0.52 -26.63 3.46
CA ARG A 794 1.69 -27.51 3.66
C ARG A 794 2.99 -26.77 3.35
N ALA A 795 3.05 -26.03 2.25
CA ALA A 795 4.21 -25.22 1.90
C ALA A 795 4.49 -24.12 2.93
N ARG A 796 3.46 -23.42 3.40
CA ARG A 796 3.58 -22.44 4.51
C ARG A 796 4.10 -23.07 5.79
N LEU A 797 3.63 -24.28 6.13
CA LEU A 797 4.10 -25.02 7.30
C LEU A 797 5.58 -25.40 7.18
N THR A 798 5.99 -25.88 6.00
CA THR A 798 7.41 -26.20 5.72
C THR A 798 8.28 -24.97 5.82
N GLU A 799 7.89 -23.87 5.16
CA GLU A 799 8.62 -22.59 5.18
C GLU A 799 8.77 -22.04 6.61
N ALA A 800 7.67 -21.97 7.35
CA ALA A 800 7.69 -21.52 8.74
C ALA A 800 8.53 -22.45 9.64
N THR A 801 8.52 -23.77 9.40
CA THR A 801 9.37 -24.72 10.14
C THR A 801 10.84 -24.46 9.85
N SER A 802 11.23 -24.29 8.59
CA SER A 802 12.61 -24.00 8.18
C SER A 802 13.11 -22.69 8.79
N ARG A 803 12.29 -21.64 8.79
CA ARG A 803 12.62 -20.35 9.39
C ARG A 803 12.84 -20.45 10.90
N LEU A 804 11.93 -21.10 11.61
CA LEU A 804 12.00 -21.24 13.07
C LEU A 804 13.07 -22.23 13.54
N ALA A 805 13.49 -23.17 12.68
CA ALA A 805 14.52 -24.13 13.00
C ALA A 805 15.90 -23.50 13.22
N ALA A 806 16.14 -22.27 12.72
CA ALA A 806 17.37 -21.54 12.98
C ALA A 806 17.53 -21.17 14.47
N ASP A 807 16.44 -20.78 15.13
CA ASP A 807 16.45 -20.31 16.52
C ASP A 807 16.06 -21.42 17.52
N THR A 808 15.06 -22.24 17.18
CA THR A 808 14.46 -23.24 18.09
C THR A 808 14.20 -24.60 17.41
N PRO A 809 15.24 -25.39 17.08
CA PRO A 809 15.11 -26.62 16.28
C PRO A 809 14.13 -27.65 16.86
N ALA A 810 14.13 -27.85 18.18
CA ALA A 810 13.35 -28.91 18.84
C ALA A 810 11.82 -28.66 18.81
N SER A 811 11.38 -27.41 18.73
CA SER A 811 9.97 -27.02 18.76
C SER A 811 9.47 -26.37 17.47
N ALA A 812 10.34 -26.18 16.46
CA ALA A 812 10.05 -25.46 15.22
C ALA A 812 8.77 -25.92 14.53
N ARG A 813 8.54 -27.23 14.40
CA ARG A 813 7.32 -27.77 13.76
C ARG A 813 6.04 -27.43 14.52
N SER A 814 6.08 -27.51 15.85
CA SER A 814 4.93 -27.18 16.70
C SER A 814 4.63 -25.69 16.65
N ALA A 815 5.66 -24.85 16.74
CA ALA A 815 5.54 -23.40 16.59
C ALA A 815 5.03 -23.01 15.19
N ALA A 816 5.52 -23.65 14.13
CA ALA A 816 5.03 -23.45 12.76
C ALA A 816 3.55 -23.86 12.62
N PHE A 817 3.14 -24.99 13.20
CA PHE A 817 1.74 -25.41 13.21
C PHE A 817 0.85 -24.39 13.93
N ARG A 818 1.34 -23.84 15.05
CA ARG A 818 0.65 -22.77 15.77
C ARG A 818 0.45 -21.53 14.90
N LEU A 819 1.47 -21.08 14.18
CA LEU A 819 1.42 -19.92 13.29
C LEU A 819 0.51 -20.14 12.07
N VAL A 820 0.60 -21.31 11.43
CA VAL A 820 -0.09 -21.57 10.14
C VAL A 820 -1.53 -22.01 10.33
N TYR A 821 -1.83 -22.78 11.39
CA TYR A 821 -3.17 -23.35 11.60
C TYR A 821 -3.90 -22.79 12.82
N GLN A 822 -3.28 -22.84 14.01
CA GLN A 822 -3.99 -22.54 15.26
C GLN A 822 -4.36 -21.06 15.38
N ILE A 823 -3.41 -20.14 15.18
CA ILE A 823 -3.67 -18.69 15.28
C ILE A 823 -4.75 -18.27 14.28
N PRO A 824 -4.66 -18.52 12.96
CA PRO A 824 -5.70 -18.11 12.03
C PRO A 824 -7.07 -18.70 12.33
N GLY A 825 -7.11 -19.95 12.80
CA GLY A 825 -8.37 -20.60 13.17
C GLY A 825 -9.01 -19.99 14.41
N MET A 826 -8.22 -19.68 15.44
CA MET A 826 -8.71 -19.08 16.67
C MET A 826 -9.03 -17.60 16.51
N THR A 827 -8.32 -16.87 15.63
CA THR A 827 -8.67 -15.50 15.24
C THR A 827 -10.09 -15.43 14.68
N LYS A 828 -10.49 -16.36 13.79
CA LYS A 828 -11.86 -16.43 13.26
C LYS A 828 -12.90 -16.69 14.36
N VAL A 829 -12.57 -17.53 15.35
CA VAL A 829 -13.45 -17.78 16.52
C VAL A 829 -13.62 -16.49 17.32
N ASN A 830 -12.53 -15.81 17.71
CA ASN A 830 -12.58 -14.55 18.44
C ASN A 830 -13.38 -13.46 17.70
N GLN A 831 -13.25 -13.39 16.37
CA GLN A 831 -14.01 -12.46 15.53
C GLN A 831 -15.51 -12.77 15.50
N ALA A 832 -15.89 -14.06 15.48
CA ALA A 832 -17.29 -14.45 15.55
C ALA A 832 -17.91 -14.12 16.91
N LEU A 833 -17.20 -14.44 18.00
CA LEU A 833 -17.63 -14.12 19.36
C LEU A 833 -17.81 -12.62 19.55
N GLY A 834 -16.89 -11.80 19.05
CA GLY A 834 -16.96 -10.34 19.12
C GLY A 834 -18.18 -9.71 18.45
N ARG A 835 -18.97 -10.46 17.67
CA ARG A 835 -20.22 -9.99 17.05
C ARG A 835 -21.43 -10.06 17.97
N LEU A 836 -21.34 -10.87 19.02
CA LEU A 836 -22.45 -11.12 19.94
C LEU A 836 -22.61 -10.00 20.97
N VAL A 837 -21.50 -9.42 21.44
CA VAL A 837 -21.50 -8.29 22.39
C VAL A 837 -20.73 -7.11 21.78
N ARG A 838 -21.43 -6.05 21.37
CA ARG A 838 -20.85 -4.88 20.65
C ARG A 838 -21.08 -3.55 21.36
N ALA A 839 -21.94 -3.52 22.39
CA ALA A 839 -22.26 -2.33 23.16
C ALA A 839 -22.43 -2.65 24.65
N PRO A 840 -22.26 -1.66 25.55
CA PRO A 840 -22.55 -1.83 26.97
C PRO A 840 -23.97 -2.35 27.21
N GLY A 841 -24.12 -3.29 28.15
CA GLY A 841 -25.40 -3.92 28.52
C GLY A 841 -25.84 -5.07 27.61
N GLN A 842 -25.07 -5.44 26.59
CA GLN A 842 -25.29 -6.65 25.81
C GLN A 842 -24.60 -7.85 26.48
N HIS A 843 -25.28 -8.99 26.46
CA HIS A 843 -24.81 -10.25 27.07
C HIS A 843 -25.01 -11.42 26.11
N ALA A 844 -24.15 -12.42 26.19
CA ALA A 844 -24.27 -13.63 25.36
C ALA A 844 -23.84 -14.90 26.12
N ARG A 845 -24.64 -15.96 25.98
CA ARG A 845 -24.30 -17.31 26.44
C ARG A 845 -23.72 -18.09 25.27
N VAL A 846 -22.52 -18.66 25.44
CA VAL A 846 -21.78 -19.26 24.34
C VAL A 846 -21.27 -20.64 24.71
N ILE A 847 -21.55 -21.63 23.86
CA ILE A 847 -20.91 -22.94 23.93
C ILE A 847 -19.80 -23.03 22.87
N LEU A 848 -18.57 -23.28 23.32
CA LEU A 848 -17.44 -23.64 22.49
C LEU A 848 -17.41 -25.16 22.30
N HIS A 849 -17.98 -25.62 21.19
CA HIS A 849 -18.37 -27.01 20.94
C HIS A 849 -17.24 -27.86 20.36
N CYS A 850 -16.23 -28.16 21.17
CA CYS A 850 -15.20 -29.16 20.89
C CYS A 850 -14.23 -29.30 22.07
N ARG A 851 -13.83 -30.54 22.40
CA ARG A 851 -12.79 -30.81 23.40
C ARG A 851 -11.46 -30.09 23.15
N ARG A 852 -11.15 -29.75 21.88
CA ARG A 852 -9.93 -29.01 21.51
C ARG A 852 -9.88 -27.60 22.08
N PHE A 853 -11.01 -26.99 22.45
CA PHE A 853 -10.99 -25.70 23.14
C PHE A 853 -10.44 -25.78 24.58
N LEU A 854 -10.41 -26.98 25.17
CA LEU A 854 -9.79 -27.24 26.47
C LEU A 854 -8.29 -27.56 26.38
N ASP A 855 -7.76 -27.81 25.18
CA ASP A 855 -6.33 -28.00 24.97
C ASP A 855 -5.59 -26.66 25.15
N PRO A 856 -4.55 -26.58 26.00
CA PRO A 856 -3.78 -25.36 26.24
C PRO A 856 -3.30 -24.65 24.97
N GLY A 857 -3.00 -25.39 23.90
CA GLY A 857 -2.56 -24.83 22.61
C GLY A 857 -3.63 -23.99 21.91
N TYR A 858 -4.91 -24.24 22.16
CA TYR A 858 -6.03 -23.48 21.61
C TYR A 858 -6.63 -22.53 22.65
N ALA A 859 -6.76 -22.96 23.90
CA ALA A 859 -7.31 -22.16 25.00
C ALA A 859 -6.56 -20.84 25.17
N SER A 860 -5.23 -20.87 25.08
CA SER A 860 -4.38 -19.67 25.18
C SER A 860 -4.55 -18.66 24.03
N LEU A 861 -5.18 -19.05 22.92
CA LEU A 861 -5.43 -18.20 21.75
C LEU A 861 -6.81 -17.54 21.77
N LEU A 862 -7.69 -17.94 22.69
CA LEU A 862 -8.94 -17.22 22.94
C LEU A 862 -8.63 -15.86 23.57
N ALA A 863 -9.42 -14.83 23.24
CA ALA A 863 -9.33 -13.56 23.96
C ALA A 863 -9.61 -13.80 25.45
N PRO A 864 -9.03 -13.00 26.38
CA PRO A 864 -9.13 -13.31 27.82
C PRO A 864 -10.54 -13.50 28.35
N GLU A 865 -11.50 -12.72 27.83
CA GLU A 865 -12.92 -12.82 28.17
C GLU A 865 -13.59 -14.14 27.73
N TYR A 866 -12.93 -14.93 26.88
CA TYR A 866 -13.41 -16.22 26.38
C TYR A 866 -12.67 -17.44 26.97
N GLN A 867 -11.70 -17.22 27.88
CA GLN A 867 -10.84 -18.29 28.39
C GLN A 867 -11.42 -19.05 29.59
N LEU A 868 -12.41 -18.47 30.28
CA LEU A 868 -13.00 -19.02 31.49
C LEU A 868 -14.48 -19.37 31.26
N GLY A 869 -14.91 -20.54 31.74
CA GLY A 869 -16.25 -21.07 31.52
C GLY A 869 -16.45 -22.44 32.18
N ALA A 870 -17.68 -22.97 32.10
CA ALA A 870 -18.00 -24.30 32.61
C ALA A 870 -17.54 -25.39 31.62
N ASN A 871 -17.08 -26.54 32.12
CA ASN A 871 -16.74 -27.68 31.26
C ASN A 871 -17.93 -28.64 31.22
N LEU A 872 -18.40 -28.99 30.01
CA LEU A 872 -19.52 -29.91 29.82
C LEU A 872 -18.97 -31.28 29.45
N HIS A 873 -19.07 -32.24 30.37
CA HIS A 873 -18.61 -33.62 30.18
C HIS A 873 -19.72 -34.57 29.76
N ASP A 874 -20.98 -34.23 30.05
CA ASP A 874 -22.16 -35.00 29.68
C ASP A 874 -23.40 -34.11 29.43
N ASP A 875 -24.52 -34.74 29.06
CA ASP A 875 -25.77 -34.03 28.74
C ASP A 875 -26.42 -33.38 29.98
N ARG A 876 -26.07 -33.86 31.18
CA ARG A 876 -26.56 -33.27 32.43
C ARG A 876 -25.85 -31.95 32.70
N ASP A 877 -24.53 -31.89 32.51
CA ASP A 877 -23.79 -30.63 32.61
C ASP A 877 -24.35 -29.57 31.66
N LEU A 878 -24.72 -29.97 30.42
CA LEU A 878 -25.37 -29.07 29.46
C LEU A 878 -26.72 -28.56 30.00
N ALA A 879 -27.57 -29.46 30.49
CA ALA A 879 -28.89 -29.10 31.00
C ALA A 879 -28.79 -28.17 32.22
N ASP A 880 -27.91 -28.48 33.16
CA ASP A 880 -27.65 -27.69 34.38
C ASP A 880 -27.11 -26.30 34.01
N TRP A 881 -26.19 -26.22 33.04
CA TRP A 881 -25.68 -24.96 32.52
C TRP A 881 -26.77 -24.14 31.83
N LEU A 882 -27.60 -24.73 30.98
CA LEU A 882 -28.68 -24.00 30.29
C LEU A 882 -29.73 -23.47 31.27
N CYS A 883 -30.04 -24.19 32.35
CA CYS A 883 -31.07 -23.79 33.33
C CYS A 883 -30.61 -22.71 34.31
N ARG A 884 -29.30 -22.48 34.48
CA ARG A 884 -28.81 -21.46 35.42
C ARG A 884 -29.09 -20.04 34.90
N PRO A 885 -29.38 -19.07 35.78
CA PRO A 885 -29.52 -17.67 35.38
C PRO A 885 -28.19 -17.11 34.86
N PHE A 886 -28.27 -16.10 33.99
CA PHE A 886 -27.08 -15.38 33.55
C PHE A 886 -26.40 -14.73 34.78
N PRO A 887 -25.08 -14.94 34.97
CA PRO A 887 -24.35 -14.52 36.17
C PRO A 887 -24.24 -13.01 36.37
#